data_AF-A0A952PAA0-F1
#
_entry.id   AF-A0A952PAA0-F1
#
_cell.length_a   1.000
_cell.length_b   1.000
_cell.length_c   1.000
_cell.angle_alpha   90.00
_cell.angle_beta   90.00
_cell.angle_gamma   90.00
#
_symmetry.space_group_name_H-M   'P 1'
#
loop_
_entity.id
_entity.type
_entity.pdbx_description
1 polymer ?
#
loop_
_entity_poly.entity_id
_entity_poly.type
_entity_poly.pdbx_seq_one_letter_code
_entity_poly.pdbx_strand_id
1 'polypeptide(L)'
;MTNKIKNLATVAIFIISLIVYIITLSPTVSFTDNGELAGVAYFLGVGHSSGYPLLALLGHIWTLIPTAWTTIYKLNLLSAIFTASSAVMFYLTLKIVLQNLPILIRISDNKKSKKKAKNQVEEIIAESITNQSTVDLIAFFTALGFSFSSLVWEQAVVFEVYSLQFLLINLVFYFLFKGLSDIENQKKYFLISGLFIGLSFSNHLTTILIIPALAYIFFKKPGQKFNLSNQNIKLLLTISLMILIGVSLYVYLPLRSAAEPAFNWGYVHRGFDKFLYHVQGKQYQVWMFSGMDIAIENFGKFLGKVPYNLAFFGLVPLIAGFIRLYKSHREYLWFFLILIISCILYSVNYSIHDIDVYFYLAIYAFLIITAVGFLYFTERSDKLKYAVIIFAVLNLGINFSENDKSDNYLVYDFTRTVVDNLGENAIIISAQWDYWNSAFWYLQKVENYRPDIILIERELLRRTWYPLQLENWHPELILKCRNQLDSYNQDLEKFESGLPPESYPRIQNNYENLLKCFIESNIDEIPIYVTFDYMNSGADASPLQGYNIVPAGFAFKLEKQQSPIKVSLEKLHIDRMIDYPKDTKSHLEKGILETASLNLTNMGRYAAATGDKQSARIAFEKALKIYPDNPTAVQGLRDSQ
;
A
#
# COMPACT_ATOMS: atom_id res chain seq x y z
N MET A 1 -27.88 26.43 1.60
CA MET A 1 -28.05 25.22 2.42
C MET A 1 -27.70 25.56 3.86
N THR A 2 -28.54 25.25 4.85
CA THR A 2 -28.23 25.54 6.26
C THR A 2 -27.03 24.70 6.71
N ASN A 3 -26.16 25.24 7.59
CA ASN A 3 -24.98 24.53 8.11
C ASN A 3 -25.30 23.12 8.65
N LYS A 4 -26.53 22.91 9.16
CA LYS A 4 -27.04 21.62 9.62
C LYS A 4 -27.04 20.51 8.56
N ILE A 5 -27.45 20.79 7.32
CA ILE A 5 -27.56 19.76 6.27
C ILE A 5 -26.17 19.37 5.74
N LYS A 6 -25.24 20.32 5.64
CA LYS A 6 -23.84 20.04 5.31
C LYS A 6 -23.20 19.09 6.34
N ASN A 7 -23.47 19.34 7.62
CA ASN A 7 -22.98 18.50 8.71
C ASN A 7 -23.59 17.08 8.66
N LEU A 8 -24.86 16.94 8.26
CA LEU A 8 -25.51 15.64 8.12
C LEU A 8 -24.89 14.81 6.97
N ALA A 9 -24.63 15.44 5.82
CA ALA A 9 -24.02 14.76 4.66
C ALA A 9 -22.60 14.25 4.96
N THR A 10 -21.78 15.06 5.62
CA THR A 10 -20.42 14.65 6.01
C THR A 10 -20.43 13.49 7.01
N VAL A 11 -21.35 13.53 8.00
CA VAL A 11 -21.52 12.44 8.97
C VAL A 11 -22.00 11.17 8.27
N ALA A 12 -22.98 11.28 7.37
CA ALA A 12 -23.50 10.13 6.64
C ALA A 12 -22.43 9.46 5.77
N ILE A 13 -21.62 10.22 5.02
CA ILE A 13 -20.51 9.66 4.22
C ILE A 13 -19.52 8.93 5.14
N PHE A 14 -19.10 9.58 6.22
CA PHE A 14 -18.17 8.97 7.17
C PHE A 14 -18.70 7.65 7.73
N ILE A 15 -19.93 7.65 8.24
CA ILE A 15 -20.53 6.47 8.89
C ILE A 15 -20.80 5.36 7.89
N ILE A 16 -21.33 5.66 6.70
CA ILE A 16 -21.60 4.65 5.67
C ILE A 16 -20.29 4.00 5.22
N SER A 17 -19.27 4.80 4.87
CA SER A 17 -17.97 4.26 4.44
C SER A 17 -17.30 3.47 5.57
N LEU A 18 -17.29 3.99 6.80
CA LEU A 18 -16.69 3.31 7.94
C LEU A 18 -17.38 1.98 8.27
N ILE A 19 -18.71 1.91 8.24
CA ILE A 19 -19.45 0.65 8.45
C ILE A 19 -19.02 -0.38 7.42
N VAL A 20 -19.01 0.00 6.14
CA VAL A 20 -18.60 -0.91 5.05
C VAL A 20 -17.16 -1.39 5.26
N TYR A 21 -16.23 -0.49 5.59
CA TYR A 21 -14.84 -0.88 5.84
C TYR A 21 -14.67 -1.78 7.06
N ILE A 22 -15.43 -1.56 8.14
CA ILE A 22 -15.37 -2.40 9.34
C ILE A 22 -15.90 -3.81 9.06
N ILE A 23 -17.01 -3.96 8.33
CA ILE A 23 -17.57 -5.29 8.04
C ILE A 23 -16.69 -6.09 7.07
N THR A 24 -15.80 -5.43 6.31
CA THR A 24 -14.85 -6.06 5.39
C THR A 24 -13.40 -6.05 5.90
N LEU A 25 -13.16 -5.60 7.13
CA LEU A 25 -11.83 -5.34 7.67
C LEU A 25 -11.03 -6.64 7.86
N SER A 26 -9.72 -6.64 7.56
CA SER A 26 -8.86 -7.78 7.89
C SER A 26 -8.83 -8.01 9.41
N PRO A 27 -9.16 -9.21 9.91
CA PRO A 27 -9.22 -9.50 11.34
C PRO A 27 -7.82 -9.67 11.96
N THR A 28 -6.82 -9.96 11.15
CA THR A 28 -5.44 -10.26 11.58
C THR A 28 -4.42 -9.64 10.63
N VAL A 29 -3.14 -9.97 10.85
CA VAL A 29 -2.03 -9.57 9.97
C VAL A 29 -2.25 -10.09 8.56
N SER A 30 -2.08 -9.20 7.60
CA SER A 30 -2.27 -9.41 6.17
C SER A 30 -0.93 -9.44 5.44
N PHE A 31 -0.99 -9.44 4.12
CA PHE A 31 0.16 -9.50 3.22
C PHE A 31 1.11 -8.29 3.35
N THR A 32 2.25 -8.41 2.69
CA THR A 32 3.26 -7.35 2.45
C THR A 32 3.76 -6.71 3.75
N ASP A 33 3.77 -5.38 3.81
CA ASP A 33 4.37 -4.61 4.89
C ASP A 33 3.45 -4.47 6.12
N ASN A 34 2.24 -5.04 6.09
CA ASN A 34 1.26 -4.86 7.16
C ASN A 34 1.78 -5.24 8.57
N GLY A 35 2.52 -6.35 8.69
CA GLY A 35 3.14 -6.75 9.95
C GLY A 35 4.27 -5.81 10.38
N GLU A 36 5.16 -5.47 9.45
CA GLU A 36 6.26 -4.53 9.66
C GLU A 36 5.77 -3.14 10.10
N LEU A 37 4.83 -2.54 9.36
CA LEU A 37 4.25 -1.24 9.68
C LEU A 37 3.53 -1.25 11.03
N ALA A 38 2.88 -2.37 11.40
CA ALA A 38 2.28 -2.51 12.72
C ALA A 38 3.33 -2.55 13.84
N GLY A 39 4.44 -3.26 13.64
CA GLY A 39 5.59 -3.23 14.54
C GLY A 39 6.19 -1.83 14.67
N VAL A 40 6.36 -1.13 13.55
CA VAL A 40 6.84 0.27 13.51
C VAL A 40 5.92 1.19 14.30
N ALA A 41 4.60 1.11 14.11
CA ALA A 41 3.64 1.90 14.88
C ALA A 41 3.69 1.54 16.38
N TYR A 42 3.76 0.25 16.73
CA TYR A 42 3.78 -0.17 18.13
C TYR A 42 5.02 0.32 18.88
N PHE A 43 6.21 0.20 18.29
CA PHE A 43 7.48 0.52 18.94
C PHE A 43 7.99 1.96 18.73
N LEU A 44 7.22 2.82 18.05
CA LEU A 44 7.74 4.07 17.48
C LEU A 44 9.04 3.80 16.71
N GLY A 45 8.98 2.84 15.80
CA GLY A 45 10.09 2.40 14.96
C GLY A 45 10.36 3.34 13.79
N VAL A 46 11.34 2.95 12.97
CA VAL A 46 11.59 3.48 11.63
C VAL A 46 11.22 2.39 10.65
N GLY A 47 10.22 2.65 9.82
CA GLY A 47 9.79 1.68 8.81
C GLY A 47 10.70 1.64 7.60
N HIS A 48 10.43 0.71 6.69
CA HIS A 48 11.15 0.65 5.42
C HIS A 48 11.12 2.01 4.67
N SER A 49 12.09 2.22 3.77
CA SER A 49 12.28 3.54 3.14
C SER A 49 10.99 4.02 2.47
N SER A 50 10.47 5.23 2.73
CA SER A 50 11.15 6.41 3.28
C SER A 50 10.98 6.64 4.79
N GLY A 51 10.44 5.68 5.55
CA GLY A 51 10.45 5.67 7.02
C GLY A 51 9.18 6.16 7.73
N TYR A 52 8.22 6.70 7.00
CA TYR A 52 6.84 7.01 7.45
C TYR A 52 6.65 7.68 8.84
N PRO A 53 7.39 8.76 9.21
CA PRO A 53 7.30 9.37 10.54
C PRO A 53 5.88 9.67 11.05
N LEU A 54 5.03 10.24 10.20
CA LEU A 54 3.70 10.66 10.62
C LEU A 54 2.79 9.46 10.90
N LEU A 55 2.87 8.41 10.08
CA LEU A 55 2.13 7.18 10.29
C LEU A 55 2.57 6.49 11.59
N ALA A 56 3.88 6.39 11.83
CA ALA A 56 4.42 5.77 13.04
C ALA A 56 3.93 6.49 14.31
N LEU A 57 3.95 7.82 14.32
CA LEU A 57 3.48 8.63 15.45
C LEU A 57 1.97 8.48 15.71
N LEU A 58 1.14 8.59 14.67
CA LEU A 58 -0.31 8.48 14.81
C LEU A 58 -0.73 7.05 15.13
N GLY A 59 -0.09 6.07 14.51
CA GLY A 59 -0.28 4.64 14.78
C GLY A 59 0.05 4.31 16.24
N HIS A 60 1.19 4.77 16.76
CA HIS A 60 1.55 4.56 18.15
C HIS A 60 0.52 5.12 19.12
N ILE A 61 0.06 6.36 18.92
CA ILE A 61 -0.98 6.95 19.77
C ILE A 61 -2.25 6.09 19.77
N TRP A 62 -2.60 5.52 18.61
CA TRP A 62 -3.75 4.65 18.47
C TRP A 62 -3.58 3.29 19.14
N THR A 63 -2.38 2.69 19.12
CA THR A 63 -2.14 1.40 19.78
C THR A 63 -2.27 1.49 21.31
N LEU A 64 -2.06 2.67 21.90
CA LEU A 64 -2.21 2.94 23.33
C LEU A 64 -3.67 2.90 23.84
N ILE A 65 -4.67 2.84 22.94
CA ILE A 65 -6.08 2.74 23.36
C ILE A 65 -6.31 1.39 24.08
N PRO A 66 -6.77 1.38 25.33
CA PRO A 66 -6.87 0.17 26.15
C PRO A 66 -8.12 -0.66 25.80
N THR A 67 -8.06 -1.39 24.69
CA THR A 67 -9.06 -2.41 24.32
C THR A 67 -8.45 -3.81 24.30
N ALA A 68 -9.30 -4.83 24.36
CA ALA A 68 -8.91 -6.24 24.28
C ALA A 68 -8.60 -6.71 22.83
N TRP A 69 -8.70 -5.82 21.84
CA TRP A 69 -8.36 -6.15 20.46
C TRP A 69 -6.85 -6.29 20.29
N THR A 70 -6.44 -7.16 19.37
CA THR A 70 -5.02 -7.28 18.95
C THR A 70 -4.53 -5.95 18.39
N THR A 71 -3.22 -5.71 18.46
CA THR A 71 -2.63 -4.46 17.99
C THR A 71 -2.91 -4.25 16.49
N ILE A 72 -2.79 -5.29 15.68
CA ILE A 72 -3.03 -5.24 14.25
C ILE A 72 -4.48 -4.89 13.90
N TYR A 73 -5.46 -5.43 14.64
CA TYR A 73 -6.87 -5.10 14.41
C TYR A 73 -7.15 -3.64 14.71
N LYS A 74 -6.59 -3.09 15.81
CA LYS A 74 -6.67 -1.65 16.10
C LYS A 74 -6.13 -0.85 14.93
N LEU A 75 -4.97 -1.21 14.40
CA LEU A 75 -4.34 -0.49 13.30
C LEU A 75 -5.09 -0.62 11.97
N ASN A 76 -5.63 -1.79 11.64
CA ASN A 76 -6.52 -1.96 10.48
C ASN A 76 -7.76 -1.05 10.59
N LEU A 77 -8.34 -0.94 11.79
CA LEU A 77 -9.43 0.00 12.07
C LEU A 77 -9.01 1.47 11.92
N LEU A 78 -7.78 1.82 12.28
CA LEU A 78 -7.24 3.17 12.06
C LEU A 78 -7.19 3.50 10.55
N SER A 79 -6.78 2.56 9.70
CA SER A 79 -6.82 2.74 8.25
C SER A 79 -8.24 2.94 7.72
N ALA A 80 -9.23 2.19 8.22
CA ALA A 80 -10.63 2.40 7.89
C ALA A 80 -11.10 3.83 8.26
N ILE A 81 -10.69 4.34 9.42
CA ILE A 81 -11.03 5.69 9.89
C ILE A 81 -10.36 6.77 9.02
N PHE A 82 -9.08 6.60 8.68
CA PHE A 82 -8.38 7.53 7.78
C PHE A 82 -9.05 7.57 6.41
N THR A 83 -9.38 6.41 5.84
CA THR A 83 -10.00 6.33 4.51
C THR A 83 -11.44 6.86 4.52
N ALA A 84 -12.24 6.59 5.56
CA ALA A 84 -13.56 7.19 5.71
C ALA A 84 -13.50 8.71 5.88
N SER A 85 -12.50 9.22 6.62
CA SER A 85 -12.24 10.67 6.74
C SER A 85 -11.82 11.27 5.41
N SER A 86 -11.01 10.54 4.63
CA SER A 86 -10.60 10.91 3.27
C SER A 86 -11.80 11.09 2.35
N ALA A 87 -12.79 10.19 2.41
CA ALA A 87 -14.03 10.30 1.64
C ALA A 87 -14.84 11.57 1.98
N VAL A 88 -14.88 11.97 3.25
CA VAL A 88 -15.49 13.25 3.67
C VAL A 88 -14.75 14.43 3.06
N MET A 89 -13.42 14.43 3.10
CA MET A 89 -12.61 15.49 2.53
C MET A 89 -12.71 15.54 1.00
N PHE A 90 -12.85 14.38 0.36
CA PHE A 90 -13.13 14.27 -1.08
C PHE A 90 -14.49 14.88 -1.45
N TYR A 91 -15.54 14.59 -0.67
CA TYR A 91 -16.85 15.24 -0.83
C TYR A 91 -16.77 16.77 -0.72
N LEU A 92 -16.05 17.28 0.28
CA LEU A 92 -15.89 18.71 0.47
C LEU A 92 -15.11 19.36 -0.69
N THR A 93 -14.09 18.67 -1.20
CA THR A 93 -13.33 19.09 -2.38
C THR A 93 -14.22 19.12 -3.62
N LEU A 94 -14.97 18.04 -3.88
CA LEU A 94 -15.92 17.94 -4.99
C LEU A 94 -16.94 19.07 -4.98
N LYS A 95 -17.49 19.41 -3.81
CA LYS A 95 -18.44 20.53 -3.71
C LYS A 95 -17.84 21.84 -4.17
N ILE A 96 -16.63 22.16 -3.72
CA ILE A 96 -15.96 23.40 -4.15
C ILE A 96 -15.72 23.35 -5.66
N VAL A 97 -15.19 22.25 -6.19
CA VAL A 97 -14.93 22.12 -7.63
C VAL A 97 -16.21 22.30 -8.44
N LEU A 98 -17.28 21.56 -8.12
CA LEU A 98 -18.55 21.60 -8.86
C LEU A 98 -19.29 22.94 -8.73
N GLN A 99 -19.22 23.61 -7.57
CA GLN A 99 -19.80 24.94 -7.39
C GLN A 99 -19.13 26.01 -8.26
N ASN A 100 -17.83 25.84 -8.54
CA ASN A 100 -17.08 26.73 -9.43
C ASN A 100 -17.28 26.42 -10.92
N LEU A 101 -18.15 25.47 -11.28
CA LEU A 101 -18.51 25.12 -12.65
C LEU A 101 -19.99 25.49 -12.91
N PRO A 102 -20.32 26.74 -13.30
CA PRO A 102 -21.71 27.17 -13.52
C PRO A 102 -22.38 26.38 -14.64
N ILE A 103 -23.61 25.92 -14.42
CA ILE A 103 -24.45 25.19 -15.41
C ILE A 103 -24.73 26.12 -16.60
N LEU A 104 -24.46 25.64 -17.82
CA LEU A 104 -24.81 26.38 -19.04
C LEU A 104 -26.28 26.09 -19.39
N ILE A 105 -27.21 26.97 -19.00
CA ILE A 105 -28.60 26.87 -19.45
C ILE A 105 -28.65 27.30 -20.93
N ARG A 106 -29.01 26.39 -21.83
CA ARG A 106 -29.35 26.74 -23.22
C ARG A 106 -30.71 27.43 -23.23
N ILE A 107 -30.71 28.76 -23.41
CA ILE A 107 -31.93 29.49 -23.76
C ILE A 107 -32.34 28.99 -25.16
N SER A 108 -33.53 28.39 -25.28
CA SER A 108 -34.08 28.00 -26.57
C SER A 108 -34.21 29.24 -27.46
N ASP A 109 -33.70 29.18 -28.69
CA ASP A 109 -33.84 30.21 -29.72
C ASP A 109 -35.32 30.40 -30.11
N ASN A 110 -36.11 31.07 -29.27
CA ASN A 110 -37.38 31.64 -29.68
C ASN A 110 -37.17 33.12 -30.00
N LYS A 111 -36.81 33.37 -31.26
CA LYS A 111 -36.83 34.68 -31.91
C LYS A 111 -38.26 35.25 -31.87
N LYS A 112 -38.66 35.93 -30.79
CA LYS A 112 -39.70 36.99 -30.75
C LYS A 112 -39.93 37.49 -29.31
N SER A 113 -39.09 38.42 -28.84
CA SER A 113 -39.44 39.51 -27.90
C SER A 113 -38.16 40.20 -27.40
N LYS A 114 -37.60 41.10 -28.21
CA LYS A 114 -36.25 41.66 -28.00
C LYS A 114 -36.21 42.98 -27.23
N LYS A 115 -37.21 43.30 -26.39
CA LYS A 115 -37.19 44.59 -25.65
C LYS A 115 -37.67 44.59 -24.19
N LYS A 116 -38.26 43.49 -23.69
CA LYS A 116 -38.51 43.28 -22.25
C LYS A 116 -37.46 42.39 -21.56
N ALA A 117 -36.55 41.82 -22.35
CA ALA A 117 -35.61 40.79 -21.93
C ALA A 117 -34.41 41.31 -21.13
N LYS A 118 -34.14 42.62 -21.03
CA LYS A 118 -32.91 43.06 -20.35
C LYS A 118 -32.98 42.87 -18.83
N ASN A 119 -34.13 43.15 -18.22
CA ASN A 119 -34.33 42.93 -16.78
C ASN A 119 -34.61 41.45 -16.45
N GLN A 120 -35.26 40.70 -17.35
CA GLN A 120 -35.44 39.24 -17.20
C GLN A 120 -34.17 38.43 -17.47
N VAL A 121 -33.27 38.90 -18.34
CA VAL A 121 -31.98 38.24 -18.59
C VAL A 121 -31.05 38.43 -17.39
N GLU A 122 -31.10 39.56 -16.69
CA GLU A 122 -30.38 39.72 -15.41
C GLU A 122 -30.97 38.84 -14.29
N GLU A 123 -32.29 38.63 -14.27
CA GLU A 123 -32.98 37.72 -13.33
C GLU A 123 -32.72 36.23 -13.65
N ILE A 124 -32.62 35.85 -14.93
CA ILE A 124 -32.30 34.49 -15.42
C ILE A 124 -30.78 34.20 -15.34
N ILE A 125 -29.93 35.22 -15.51
CA ILE A 125 -28.49 35.13 -15.22
C ILE A 125 -28.27 35.04 -13.70
N ALA A 126 -29.14 35.62 -12.87
CA ALA A 126 -29.13 35.38 -11.43
C ALA A 126 -29.61 33.97 -11.04
N GLU A 127 -30.42 33.29 -11.87
CA GLU A 127 -30.75 31.85 -11.76
C GLU A 127 -29.63 30.90 -12.26
N SER A 128 -28.46 31.42 -12.68
CA SER A 128 -27.26 30.64 -13.02
C SER A 128 -26.58 29.95 -11.82
N ILE A 129 -27.25 29.91 -10.67
CA ILE A 129 -26.85 29.14 -9.50
C ILE A 129 -26.98 27.67 -9.88
N THR A 130 -25.84 27.01 -10.12
CA THR A 130 -25.75 25.55 -10.13
C THR A 130 -26.60 25.03 -8.98
N ASN A 131 -27.72 24.35 -9.28
CA ASN A 131 -28.71 24.00 -8.26
C ASN A 131 -27.98 23.32 -7.11
N GLN A 132 -27.93 23.99 -5.95
CA GLN A 132 -27.12 23.56 -4.84
C GLN A 132 -27.46 22.12 -4.43
N SER A 133 -28.75 21.75 -4.51
CA SER A 133 -29.21 20.38 -4.26
C SER A 133 -28.65 19.36 -5.27
N THR A 134 -28.50 19.74 -6.54
CA THR A 134 -27.89 18.90 -7.59
C THR A 134 -26.40 18.69 -7.33
N VAL A 135 -25.67 19.75 -6.98
CA VAL A 135 -24.25 19.62 -6.59
C VAL A 135 -24.09 18.73 -5.38
N ASP A 136 -24.93 18.95 -4.36
CA ASP A 136 -24.85 18.19 -3.11
C ASP A 136 -25.12 16.71 -3.34
N LEU A 137 -26.11 16.36 -4.17
CA LEU A 137 -26.39 14.98 -4.55
C LEU A 137 -25.23 14.34 -5.31
N ILE A 138 -24.72 15.01 -6.35
CA ILE A 138 -23.61 14.48 -7.18
C ILE A 138 -22.35 14.31 -6.34
N ALA A 139 -21.99 15.31 -5.53
CA ALA A 139 -20.82 15.24 -4.67
C ALA A 139 -20.94 14.12 -3.64
N PHE A 140 -22.12 13.98 -2.99
CA PHE A 140 -22.35 12.97 -1.95
C PHE A 140 -22.16 11.55 -2.51
N PHE A 141 -22.86 11.21 -3.59
CA PHE A 141 -22.80 9.86 -4.15
C PHE A 141 -21.50 9.59 -4.92
N THR A 142 -20.85 10.61 -5.49
CA THR A 142 -19.50 10.40 -6.05
C THR A 142 -18.49 10.15 -4.94
N ALA A 143 -18.64 10.76 -3.75
CA ALA A 143 -17.76 10.47 -2.62
C ALA A 143 -17.99 9.05 -2.03
N LEU A 144 -19.22 8.54 -2.06
CA LEU A 144 -19.47 7.13 -1.82
C LEU A 144 -18.85 6.25 -2.92
N GLY A 145 -18.94 6.64 -4.18
CA GLY A 145 -18.25 5.97 -5.28
C GLY A 145 -16.71 5.95 -5.13
N PHE A 146 -16.11 7.04 -4.63
CA PHE A 146 -14.70 7.09 -4.23
C PHE A 146 -14.42 6.09 -3.11
N SER A 147 -15.26 6.07 -2.06
CA SER A 147 -15.12 5.14 -0.93
C SER A 147 -15.16 3.67 -1.36
N PHE A 148 -16.03 3.35 -2.32
CA PHE A 148 -16.27 1.98 -2.79
C PHE A 148 -15.50 1.65 -4.08
N SER A 149 -14.61 2.53 -4.53
CA SER A 149 -13.71 2.21 -5.63
C SER A 149 -12.69 1.18 -5.15
N SER A 150 -12.38 0.20 -6.01
CA SER A 150 -11.52 -0.93 -5.64
C SER A 150 -10.20 -0.50 -4.99
N LEU A 151 -9.51 0.50 -5.54
CA LEU A 151 -8.21 0.92 -5.04
C LEU A 151 -8.31 1.58 -3.65
N VAL A 152 -9.34 2.41 -3.43
CA VAL A 152 -9.51 3.12 -2.15
C VAL A 152 -9.95 2.14 -1.06
N TRP A 153 -10.84 1.20 -1.39
CA TRP A 153 -11.37 0.23 -0.43
C TRP A 153 -10.28 -0.75 0.03
N GLU A 154 -9.45 -1.26 -0.87
CA GLU A 154 -8.34 -2.17 -0.54
C GLU A 154 -7.44 -1.59 0.57
N GLN A 155 -7.16 -0.29 0.51
CA GLN A 155 -6.34 0.42 1.49
C GLN A 155 -7.08 0.79 2.78
N ALA A 156 -8.41 0.61 2.84
CA ALA A 156 -9.21 0.86 4.03
C ALA A 156 -9.26 -0.34 4.98
N VAL A 157 -9.02 -1.55 4.48
CA VAL A 157 -9.25 -2.81 5.21
C VAL A 157 -7.99 -3.42 5.82
N VAL A 158 -6.82 -2.86 5.54
CA VAL A 158 -5.51 -3.28 6.03
C VAL A 158 -4.69 -2.04 6.42
N PHE A 159 -3.88 -2.14 7.47
CA PHE A 159 -2.99 -1.07 7.91
C PHE A 159 -1.81 -0.90 6.96
N GLU A 160 -1.91 0.14 6.13
CA GLU A 160 -0.94 0.53 5.10
C GLU A 160 -0.79 2.05 5.00
N VAL A 161 0.33 2.50 4.41
CA VAL A 161 0.70 3.93 4.30
C VAL A 161 -0.30 4.76 3.49
N TYR A 162 -1.03 4.14 2.57
CA TYR A 162 -1.89 4.81 1.59
C TYR A 162 -3.20 5.34 2.19
N SER A 163 -3.72 4.68 3.24
CA SER A 163 -4.94 5.11 3.95
C SER A 163 -4.82 6.56 4.46
N LEU A 164 -3.73 6.85 5.19
CA LEU A 164 -3.39 8.19 5.66
C LEU A 164 -3.00 9.11 4.50
N GLN A 165 -2.29 8.59 3.49
CA GLN A 165 -1.90 9.38 2.32
C GLN A 165 -3.12 9.94 1.58
N PHE A 166 -4.19 9.15 1.40
CA PHE A 166 -5.42 9.63 0.75
C PHE A 166 -6.05 10.80 1.52
N LEU A 167 -6.08 10.72 2.86
CA LEU A 167 -6.59 11.80 3.70
C LEU A 167 -5.76 13.07 3.54
N LEU A 168 -4.42 12.95 3.58
CA LEU A 168 -3.51 14.08 3.43
C LEU A 168 -3.61 14.75 2.06
N ILE A 169 -3.67 13.97 0.98
CA ILE A 169 -3.84 14.50 -0.38
C ILE A 169 -5.20 15.19 -0.54
N ASN A 170 -6.28 14.62 0.03
CA ASN A 170 -7.59 15.27 0.03
C ASN A 170 -7.59 16.58 0.83
N LEU A 171 -6.84 16.66 1.94
CA LEU A 171 -6.68 17.91 2.69
C LEU A 171 -5.90 18.95 1.86
N VAL A 172 -4.83 18.56 1.17
CA VAL A 172 -4.10 19.44 0.25
C VAL A 172 -5.05 20.01 -0.81
N PHE A 173 -5.78 19.15 -1.53
CA PHE A 173 -6.68 19.61 -2.58
C PHE A 173 -7.86 20.42 -2.05
N TYR A 174 -8.44 20.04 -0.91
CA TYR A 174 -9.50 20.81 -0.28
C TYR A 174 -9.07 22.25 -0.02
N PHE A 175 -7.92 22.46 0.65
CA PHE A 175 -7.43 23.79 0.96
C PHE A 175 -6.95 24.55 -0.27
N LEU A 176 -6.37 23.87 -1.26
CA LEU A 176 -6.05 24.47 -2.56
C LEU A 176 -7.29 25.06 -3.24
N PHE A 177 -8.32 24.24 -3.47
CA PHE A 177 -9.53 24.69 -4.15
C PHE A 177 -10.32 25.71 -3.32
N LYS A 178 -10.26 25.62 -1.99
CA LYS A 178 -10.81 26.66 -1.11
C LYS A 178 -10.07 27.99 -1.27
N GLY A 179 -8.75 27.98 -1.38
CA GLY A 179 -7.96 29.19 -1.66
C GLY A 179 -8.19 29.78 -3.06
N LEU A 180 -8.57 28.94 -4.03
CA LEU A 180 -8.97 29.40 -5.36
C LEU A 180 -10.36 30.04 -5.39
N SER A 181 -11.25 29.68 -4.48
CA SER A 181 -12.64 30.16 -4.43
C SER A 181 -12.89 31.30 -3.43
N ASP A 182 -12.15 31.34 -2.32
CA ASP A 182 -12.24 32.37 -1.29
C ASP A 182 -11.03 33.32 -1.41
N ILE A 183 -11.21 34.41 -2.15
CA ILE A 183 -10.15 35.39 -2.45
C ILE A 183 -9.70 36.14 -1.19
N GLU A 184 -10.63 36.42 -0.27
CA GLU A 184 -10.36 37.15 0.97
C GLU A 184 -9.40 36.36 1.88
N ASN A 185 -9.62 35.05 2.01
CA ASN A 185 -8.81 34.16 2.84
C ASN A 185 -7.80 33.33 2.02
N GLN A 186 -7.56 33.66 0.76
CA GLN A 186 -6.76 32.86 -0.17
C GLN A 186 -5.38 32.48 0.41
N LYS A 187 -4.66 33.48 0.93
CA LYS A 187 -3.33 33.27 1.52
C LYS A 187 -3.38 32.21 2.62
N LYS A 188 -4.35 32.31 3.54
CA LYS A 188 -4.51 31.37 4.66
C LYS A 188 -4.67 29.94 4.15
N TYR A 189 -5.53 29.71 3.17
CA TYR A 189 -5.76 28.36 2.67
C TYR A 189 -4.57 27.79 1.89
N PHE A 190 -3.85 28.60 1.12
CA PHE A 190 -2.62 28.14 0.48
C PHE A 190 -1.52 27.81 1.49
N LEU A 191 -1.43 28.54 2.62
CA LEU A 191 -0.49 28.20 3.70
C LEU A 191 -0.87 26.87 4.37
N ILE A 192 -2.15 26.64 4.66
CA ILE A 192 -2.63 25.37 5.22
C ILE A 192 -2.40 24.22 4.22
N SER A 193 -2.65 24.45 2.93
CA SER A 193 -2.32 23.48 1.87
C SER A 193 -0.81 23.17 1.85
N GLY A 194 0.05 24.17 2.03
CA GLY A 194 1.51 23.98 2.17
C GLY A 194 1.89 23.09 3.35
N LEU A 195 1.27 23.32 4.52
CA LEU A 195 1.49 22.47 5.69
C LEU A 195 1.13 21.01 5.40
N PHE A 196 -0.03 20.75 4.79
CA PHE A 196 -0.45 19.39 4.45
C PHE A 196 0.41 18.75 3.34
N ILE A 197 0.98 19.52 2.41
CA ILE A 197 2.00 19.00 1.48
C ILE A 197 3.21 18.48 2.26
N GLY A 198 3.70 19.25 3.24
CA GLY A 198 4.82 18.82 4.09
C GLY A 198 4.50 17.58 4.92
N LEU A 199 3.33 17.53 5.55
CA LEU A 199 2.86 16.35 6.29
C LEU A 199 2.69 15.13 5.38
N SER A 200 2.20 15.33 4.16
CA SER A 200 2.07 14.25 3.17
C SER A 200 3.43 13.70 2.75
N PHE A 201 4.46 14.53 2.59
CA PHE A 201 5.83 14.05 2.40
C PHE A 201 6.35 13.23 3.58
N SER A 202 5.99 13.58 4.82
CA SER A 202 6.34 12.77 6.01
C SER A 202 5.54 11.48 6.15
N ASN A 203 4.62 11.19 5.23
CA ASN A 203 3.86 9.95 5.16
C ASN A 203 4.16 9.13 3.89
N HIS A 204 4.31 9.75 2.72
CA HIS A 204 4.67 9.01 1.50
C HIS A 204 5.27 9.91 0.41
N LEU A 205 6.27 9.40 -0.32
CA LEU A 205 6.97 10.15 -1.38
C LEU A 205 6.11 10.42 -2.62
N THR A 206 5.03 9.65 -2.84
CA THR A 206 4.08 9.92 -3.96
C THR A 206 3.48 11.33 -3.94
N THR A 207 3.59 12.03 -2.81
CA THR A 207 3.28 13.47 -2.71
C THR A 207 4.00 14.30 -3.77
N ILE A 208 5.19 13.89 -4.24
CA ILE A 208 5.90 14.61 -5.29
C ILE A 208 5.09 14.69 -6.61
N LEU A 209 4.23 13.70 -6.86
CA LEU A 209 3.48 13.57 -8.11
C LEU A 209 2.39 14.64 -8.27
N ILE A 210 1.94 15.28 -7.18
CA ILE A 210 0.96 16.37 -7.26
C ILE A 210 1.60 17.73 -7.54
N ILE A 211 2.91 17.89 -7.29
CA ILE A 211 3.60 19.18 -7.34
C ILE A 211 3.49 19.86 -8.72
N PRO A 212 3.66 19.17 -9.88
CA PRO A 212 3.50 19.81 -11.19
C PRO A 212 2.10 20.41 -11.40
N ALA A 213 1.05 19.70 -10.99
CA ALA A 213 -0.33 20.16 -11.10
C ALA A 213 -0.60 21.36 -10.17
N LEU A 214 -0.12 21.29 -8.92
CA LEU A 214 -0.22 22.39 -7.97
C LEU A 214 0.50 23.66 -8.47
N ALA A 215 1.71 23.52 -8.99
CA ALA A 215 2.48 24.64 -9.54
C ALA A 215 1.73 25.29 -10.71
N TYR A 216 1.19 24.48 -11.64
CA TYR A 216 0.39 24.97 -12.75
C TYR A 216 -0.78 25.84 -12.27
N ILE A 217 -1.66 25.31 -11.40
CA ILE A 217 -2.87 26.02 -11.00
C ILE A 217 -2.58 27.22 -10.08
N PHE A 218 -1.47 27.20 -9.33
CA PHE A 218 -1.03 28.33 -8.51
C PHE A 218 -0.68 29.56 -9.37
N PHE A 219 0.07 29.36 -10.46
CA PHE A 219 0.48 30.43 -11.38
C PHE A 219 -0.55 30.76 -12.45
N LYS A 220 -1.39 29.78 -12.84
CA LYS A 220 -2.46 29.91 -13.83
C LYS A 220 -3.83 29.62 -13.18
N LYS A 221 -4.26 30.51 -12.29
CA LYS A 221 -5.55 30.41 -11.62
C LYS A 221 -6.72 30.51 -12.63
N PRO A 222 -7.89 29.88 -12.36
CA PRO A 222 -9.05 29.94 -13.26
C PRO A 222 -9.44 31.39 -13.61
N GLY A 223 -9.63 31.66 -14.91
CA GLY A 223 -10.01 32.99 -15.41
C GLY A 223 -8.91 34.05 -15.34
N GLN A 224 -7.71 33.72 -14.85
CA GLN A 224 -6.59 34.65 -14.73
C GLN A 224 -5.48 34.34 -15.75
N LYS A 225 -4.69 35.35 -16.13
CA LYS A 225 -3.46 35.13 -16.89
C LYS A 225 -2.39 34.49 -16.01
N PHE A 226 -1.41 33.84 -16.65
CA PHE A 226 -0.24 33.32 -15.94
C PHE A 226 0.47 34.47 -15.22
N ASN A 227 0.78 34.31 -13.92
CA ASN A 227 1.20 35.41 -13.06
C ASN A 227 2.43 35.06 -12.21
N LEU A 228 3.61 35.54 -12.64
CA LEU A 228 4.90 35.44 -11.94
C LEU A 228 5.24 36.70 -11.10
N SER A 229 4.24 37.41 -10.59
CA SER A 229 4.48 38.62 -9.79
C SER A 229 5.30 38.37 -8.52
N ASN A 230 6.02 39.40 -8.06
CA ASN A 230 6.74 39.38 -6.79
C ASN A 230 5.83 39.00 -5.59
N GLN A 231 4.54 39.31 -5.66
CA GLN A 231 3.57 38.90 -4.62
C GLN A 231 3.36 37.38 -4.60
N ASN A 232 3.19 36.74 -5.76
CA ASN A 232 3.08 35.29 -5.85
C ASN A 232 4.39 34.60 -5.45
N ILE A 233 5.56 35.17 -5.77
CA ILE A 233 6.86 34.63 -5.34
C ILE A 233 6.99 34.71 -3.81
N LYS A 234 6.65 35.85 -3.18
CA LYS A 234 6.63 35.98 -1.71
C LYS A 234 5.65 35.00 -1.05
N LEU A 235 4.49 34.81 -1.66
CA LEU A 235 3.51 33.83 -1.19
C LEU A 235 4.06 32.41 -1.29
N LEU A 236 4.69 32.04 -2.40
CA LEU A 236 5.32 30.74 -2.59
C LEU A 236 6.42 30.50 -1.54
N LEU A 237 7.28 31.49 -1.27
CA LEU A 237 8.28 31.38 -0.20
C LEU A 237 7.64 31.14 1.17
N THR A 238 6.51 31.80 1.46
CA THR A 238 5.79 31.60 2.73
C THR A 238 5.14 30.20 2.78
N ILE A 239 4.62 29.70 1.66
CA ILE A 239 4.11 28.32 1.54
C ILE A 239 5.24 27.31 1.76
N SER A 240 6.42 27.55 1.18
CA SER A 240 7.61 26.71 1.39
C SER A 240 8.00 26.61 2.86
N LEU A 241 7.89 27.68 3.65
CA LEU A 241 8.10 27.60 5.10
C LEU A 241 7.09 26.66 5.78
N MET A 242 5.82 26.66 5.36
CA MET A 242 4.82 25.75 5.90
C MET A 242 5.08 24.30 5.49
N ILE A 243 5.55 24.07 4.26
CA ILE A 243 6.00 22.75 3.80
C ILE A 243 7.15 22.26 4.68
N LEU A 244 8.14 23.12 4.97
CA LEU A 244 9.28 22.78 5.83
C LEU A 244 8.85 22.41 7.26
N ILE A 245 7.82 23.06 7.82
CA ILE A 245 7.25 22.66 9.12
C ILE A 245 6.70 21.23 9.06
N GLY A 246 5.94 20.88 8.02
CA GLY A 246 5.46 19.50 7.85
C GLY A 246 6.59 18.49 7.64
N VAL A 247 7.56 18.83 6.79
CA VAL A 247 8.73 17.97 6.50
C VAL A 247 9.64 17.82 7.71
N SER A 248 9.66 18.77 8.66
CA SER A 248 10.49 18.66 9.86
C SER A 248 10.18 17.43 10.72
N LEU A 249 9.03 16.77 10.53
CA LEU A 249 8.75 15.47 11.13
C LEU A 249 9.78 14.40 10.75
N TYR A 250 10.52 14.54 9.65
CA TYR A 250 11.63 13.63 9.32
C TYR A 250 12.76 13.63 10.37
N VAL A 251 12.86 14.65 11.23
CA VAL A 251 13.77 14.64 12.40
C VAL A 251 13.46 13.49 13.35
N TYR A 252 12.23 12.96 13.34
CA TYR A 252 11.85 11.73 14.03
C TYR A 252 12.76 10.55 13.68
N LEU A 253 13.16 10.39 12.41
CA LEU A 253 13.89 9.21 11.96
C LEU A 253 15.26 9.05 12.66
N PRO A 254 16.19 10.02 12.64
CA PRO A 254 17.46 9.88 13.34
C PRO A 254 17.28 9.79 14.87
N LEU A 255 16.31 10.50 15.45
CA LEU A 255 16.05 10.45 16.89
C LEU A 255 15.57 9.08 17.35
N ARG A 256 14.59 8.50 16.64
CA ARG A 256 14.09 7.16 16.96
C ARG A 256 15.09 6.10 16.59
N SER A 257 15.77 6.22 15.46
CA SER A 257 16.80 5.26 15.07
C SER A 257 17.92 5.16 16.11
N ALA A 258 18.32 6.27 16.74
CA ALA A 258 19.32 6.29 17.81
C ALA A 258 18.83 5.68 19.13
N ALA A 259 17.51 5.52 19.31
CA ALA A 259 16.91 4.83 20.44
C ALA A 259 16.79 3.31 20.21
N GLU A 260 17.29 2.82 19.07
CA GLU A 260 17.35 1.40 18.69
C GLU A 260 16.04 0.61 18.90
N PRO A 261 14.90 1.08 18.34
CA PRO A 261 13.63 0.40 18.47
C PRO A 261 13.68 -0.99 17.82
N ALA A 262 12.72 -1.84 18.17
CA ALA A 262 12.60 -3.20 17.63
C ALA A 262 12.35 -3.24 16.11
N PHE A 263 12.03 -2.12 15.47
CA PHE A 263 11.98 -1.97 14.01
C PHE A 263 12.76 -0.69 13.65
N ASN A 264 14.00 -0.83 13.19
CA ASN A 264 14.90 0.30 12.94
C ASN A 264 15.52 0.23 11.54
N TRP A 265 14.69 0.34 10.51
CA TRP A 265 15.17 0.25 9.13
C TRP A 265 16.19 1.35 8.80
N GLY A 266 17.23 0.97 8.07
CA GLY A 266 18.27 1.89 7.59
C GLY A 266 19.32 2.31 8.63
N TYR A 267 19.07 2.15 9.93
CA TYR A 267 19.95 2.64 11.00
C TYR A 267 20.39 4.10 10.73
N VAL A 268 19.41 4.95 10.43
CA VAL A 268 19.63 6.28 9.86
C VAL A 268 20.38 7.25 10.77
N HIS A 269 20.47 6.96 12.08
CA HIS A 269 21.22 7.75 13.03
C HIS A 269 22.75 7.67 12.83
N ARG A 270 23.24 6.68 12.09
CA ARG A 270 24.68 6.46 11.85
C ARG A 270 25.36 7.57 11.05
N GLY A 271 24.60 8.34 10.28
CA GLY A 271 25.15 9.39 9.42
C GLY A 271 24.10 10.11 8.60
N PHE A 272 24.41 11.35 8.22
CA PHE A 272 23.52 12.15 7.37
C PHE A 272 23.34 11.53 5.97
N ASP A 273 24.36 10.84 5.46
CA ASP A 273 24.32 10.07 4.23
C ASP A 273 23.32 8.91 4.32
N LYS A 274 23.32 8.14 5.42
CA LYS A 274 22.38 7.04 5.66
C LYS A 274 20.95 7.54 5.83
N PHE A 275 20.77 8.65 6.56
CA PHE A 275 19.49 9.34 6.64
C PHE A 275 18.98 9.75 5.24
N LEU A 276 19.83 10.39 4.44
CA LEU A 276 19.43 10.85 3.10
C LEU A 276 19.14 9.67 2.16
N TYR A 277 19.95 8.60 2.23
CA TYR A 277 19.76 7.36 1.48
C TYR A 277 18.37 6.76 1.74
N HIS A 278 17.98 6.71 3.02
CA HIS A 278 16.70 6.17 3.45
C HIS A 278 15.52 7.07 3.04
N VAL A 279 15.59 8.38 3.32
CA VAL A 279 14.51 9.32 2.99
C VAL A 279 14.26 9.42 1.48
N GLN A 280 15.31 9.26 0.66
CA GLN A 280 15.18 9.27 -0.81
C GLN A 280 14.63 7.96 -1.39
N GLY A 281 14.47 6.91 -0.57
CA GLY A 281 14.13 5.58 -1.07
C GLY A 281 15.20 5.02 -2.00
N LYS A 282 16.48 5.35 -1.77
CA LYS A 282 17.57 5.08 -2.72
C LYS A 282 17.72 3.58 -3.02
N GLN A 283 17.43 2.72 -2.05
CA GLN A 283 17.42 1.26 -2.24
C GLN A 283 16.42 0.78 -3.31
N TYR A 284 15.34 1.51 -3.56
CA TYR A 284 14.27 1.10 -4.47
C TYR A 284 14.44 1.65 -5.89
N GLN A 285 15.41 2.54 -6.10
CA GLN A 285 15.66 3.14 -7.42
C GLN A 285 16.13 2.12 -8.46
N VAL A 286 16.66 0.96 -8.03
CA VAL A 286 17.04 -0.14 -8.92
C VAL A 286 15.85 -0.73 -9.69
N TRP A 287 14.64 -0.59 -9.16
CA TRP A 287 13.40 -1.03 -9.82
C TRP A 287 12.71 0.08 -10.60
N MET A 288 13.33 1.26 -10.70
CA MET A 288 12.84 2.34 -11.56
C MET A 288 13.45 2.25 -12.95
N PHE A 289 12.64 2.57 -13.96
CA PHE A 289 13.01 2.55 -15.37
C PHE A 289 13.51 1.17 -15.85
N SER A 290 12.90 0.09 -15.32
CA SER A 290 13.32 -1.31 -15.56
C SER A 290 13.14 -1.81 -17.00
N GLY A 291 12.51 -1.04 -17.89
CA GLY A 291 12.38 -1.36 -19.31
C GLY A 291 11.02 -0.99 -19.90
N MET A 292 10.94 -0.90 -21.23
CA MET A 292 9.70 -0.56 -21.93
C MET A 292 8.62 -1.64 -21.78
N ASP A 293 9.01 -2.91 -21.74
CA ASP A 293 8.06 -4.03 -21.62
C ASP A 293 7.29 -3.98 -20.29
N ILE A 294 8.00 -3.72 -19.18
CA ILE A 294 7.40 -3.53 -17.85
C ILE A 294 6.49 -2.30 -17.85
N ALA A 295 6.90 -1.21 -18.50
CA ALA A 295 6.07 -0.02 -18.61
C ALA A 295 4.76 -0.28 -19.36
N ILE A 296 4.80 -1.07 -20.44
CA ILE A 296 3.61 -1.49 -21.19
C ILE A 296 2.71 -2.39 -20.33
N GLU A 297 3.29 -3.35 -19.60
CA GLU A 297 2.55 -4.23 -18.70
C GLU A 297 1.83 -3.43 -17.59
N ASN A 298 2.56 -2.56 -16.90
CA ASN A 298 2.01 -1.72 -15.84
C ASN A 298 0.96 -0.74 -16.35
N PHE A 299 1.13 -0.22 -17.57
CA PHE A 299 0.08 0.57 -18.22
C PHE A 299 -1.16 -0.27 -18.53
N GLY A 300 -0.98 -1.53 -18.93
CA GLY A 300 -2.06 -2.50 -19.09
C GLY A 300 -2.82 -2.78 -17.79
N LYS A 301 -2.09 -2.98 -16.67
CA LYS A 301 -2.68 -3.13 -15.33
C LYS A 301 -3.51 -1.91 -14.94
N PHE A 302 -2.96 -0.71 -15.14
CA PHE A 302 -3.67 0.55 -14.93
C PHE A 302 -4.98 0.61 -15.73
N LEU A 303 -4.93 0.38 -17.04
CA LEU A 303 -6.13 0.38 -17.89
C LEU A 303 -7.15 -0.68 -17.47
N GLY A 304 -6.70 -1.85 -17.02
CA GLY A 304 -7.54 -2.92 -16.50
C GLY A 304 -8.28 -2.55 -15.21
N LYS A 305 -7.66 -1.73 -14.34
CA LYS A 305 -8.25 -1.30 -13.05
C LYS A 305 -9.16 -0.07 -13.17
N VAL A 306 -9.04 0.76 -14.21
CA VAL A 306 -9.87 1.97 -14.41
C VAL A 306 -11.38 1.66 -14.40
N PRO A 307 -11.91 0.64 -15.12
CA PRO A 307 -13.34 0.34 -15.11
C PRO A 307 -13.87 -0.05 -13.73
N TYR A 308 -13.14 -0.83 -12.93
CA TYR A 308 -13.57 -1.25 -11.59
C TYR A 308 -13.64 -0.08 -10.61
N ASN A 309 -12.70 0.87 -10.71
CA ASN A 309 -12.72 2.11 -9.92
C ASN A 309 -13.83 3.09 -10.35
N LEU A 310 -14.39 2.93 -11.55
CA LEU A 310 -15.48 3.74 -12.07
C LEU A 310 -16.78 2.91 -12.27
N ALA A 311 -16.85 1.71 -11.70
CA ALA A 311 -17.96 0.77 -11.83
C ALA A 311 -18.45 0.52 -13.27
N PHE A 312 -17.58 0.65 -14.28
CA PHE A 312 -17.84 0.65 -15.74
C PHE A 312 -18.78 1.77 -16.21
N PHE A 313 -19.88 1.97 -15.50
CA PHE A 313 -20.89 3.00 -15.71
C PHE A 313 -20.31 4.42 -15.66
N GLY A 314 -19.30 4.66 -14.82
CA GLY A 314 -18.63 5.95 -14.67
C GLY A 314 -17.82 6.40 -15.89
N LEU A 315 -17.49 5.49 -16.82
CA LEU A 315 -16.72 5.82 -18.03
C LEU A 315 -17.46 6.79 -18.95
N VAL A 316 -18.78 6.68 -19.04
CA VAL A 316 -19.62 7.58 -19.86
C VAL A 316 -19.63 9.02 -19.30
N PRO A 317 -19.94 9.25 -18.01
CA PRO A 317 -19.79 10.57 -17.40
C PRO A 317 -18.32 11.05 -17.41
N LEU A 318 -17.31 10.19 -17.28
CA LEU A 318 -15.91 10.61 -17.40
C LEU A 318 -15.64 11.34 -18.73
N ILE A 319 -16.04 10.75 -19.86
CA ILE A 319 -15.89 11.37 -21.20
C ILE A 319 -16.66 12.70 -21.27
N ALA A 320 -17.89 12.72 -20.76
CA ALA A 320 -18.70 13.93 -20.68
C ALA A 320 -18.04 15.04 -19.83
N GLY A 321 -17.39 14.68 -18.73
CA GLY A 321 -16.65 15.58 -17.87
C GLY A 321 -15.45 16.20 -18.58
N PHE A 322 -14.67 15.39 -19.31
CA PHE A 322 -13.58 15.89 -20.16
C PHE A 322 -14.09 16.92 -21.19
N ILE A 323 -15.19 16.61 -21.88
CA ILE A 323 -15.80 17.51 -22.86
C ILE A 323 -16.22 18.83 -22.19
N ARG A 324 -16.82 18.75 -20.99
CA ARG A 324 -17.28 19.94 -20.27
C ARG A 324 -16.13 20.83 -19.82
N LEU A 325 -15.07 20.25 -19.24
CA LEU A 325 -13.89 21.00 -18.81
C LEU A 325 -13.16 21.62 -20.01
N TYR A 326 -13.01 20.88 -21.13
CA TYR A 326 -12.37 21.40 -22.34
C TYR A 326 -13.08 22.63 -22.92
N LYS A 327 -14.42 22.63 -22.89
CA LYS A 327 -15.24 23.70 -23.46
C LYS A 327 -15.29 24.96 -22.60
N SER A 328 -15.19 24.83 -21.27
CA SER A 328 -15.56 25.94 -20.38
C SER A 328 -14.60 26.21 -19.23
N HIS A 329 -13.73 25.27 -18.89
CA HIS A 329 -12.92 25.33 -17.67
C HIS A 329 -11.55 24.68 -17.89
N ARG A 330 -10.79 25.22 -18.86
CA ARG A 330 -9.55 24.61 -19.35
C ARG A 330 -8.45 24.56 -18.30
N GLU A 331 -8.43 25.49 -17.35
CA GLU A 331 -7.46 25.49 -16.25
C GLU A 331 -7.66 24.26 -15.34
N TYR A 332 -8.90 23.92 -15.00
CA TYR A 332 -9.18 22.70 -14.25
C TYR A 332 -8.86 21.44 -15.07
N LEU A 333 -9.14 21.44 -16.39
CA LEU A 333 -8.75 20.33 -17.26
C LEU A 333 -7.25 20.09 -17.21
N TRP A 334 -6.44 21.12 -17.42
CA TRP A 334 -4.98 21.01 -17.42
C TRP A 334 -4.43 20.59 -16.06
N PHE A 335 -5.00 21.09 -14.96
CA PHE A 335 -4.65 20.62 -13.62
C PHE A 335 -4.80 19.09 -13.50
N PHE A 336 -5.96 18.54 -13.88
CA PHE A 336 -6.19 17.11 -13.81
C PHE A 336 -5.36 16.31 -14.81
N LEU A 337 -5.16 16.81 -16.04
CA LEU A 337 -4.31 16.15 -17.04
C LEU A 337 -2.86 16.08 -16.58
N ILE A 338 -2.30 17.16 -16.04
CA ILE A 338 -0.94 17.16 -15.49
C ILE A 338 -0.84 16.15 -14.36
N LEU A 339 -1.81 16.11 -13.44
CA LEU A 339 -1.85 15.14 -12.34
C LEU A 339 -1.87 13.69 -12.85
N ILE A 340 -2.73 13.39 -13.82
CA ILE A 340 -2.83 12.06 -14.45
C ILE A 340 -1.49 11.68 -15.12
N ILE A 341 -0.92 12.59 -15.92
CA ILE A 341 0.32 12.33 -16.66
C ILE A 341 1.49 12.13 -15.69
N SER A 342 1.65 12.99 -14.67
CA SER A 342 2.71 12.85 -13.67
C SER A 342 2.61 11.54 -12.91
N CYS A 343 1.40 11.12 -12.55
CA CYS A 343 1.15 9.83 -11.88
C CYS A 343 1.47 8.64 -12.79
N ILE A 344 0.96 8.62 -14.02
CA ILE A 344 1.18 7.50 -14.95
C ILE A 344 2.66 7.38 -15.31
N LEU A 345 3.33 8.49 -15.70
CA LEU A 345 4.73 8.45 -16.10
C LEU A 345 5.66 7.91 -15.01
N TYR A 346 5.37 8.22 -13.74
CA TYR A 346 6.13 7.67 -12.63
C TYR A 346 5.83 6.18 -12.44
N SER A 347 4.54 5.84 -12.32
CA SER A 347 4.11 4.51 -11.88
C SER A 347 4.38 3.42 -12.92
N VAL A 348 4.21 3.69 -14.22
CA VAL A 348 4.50 2.67 -15.24
C VAL A 348 5.97 2.26 -15.24
N ASN A 349 6.87 3.17 -14.86
CA ASN A 349 8.31 2.92 -14.83
C ASN A 349 8.79 2.26 -13.52
N TYR A 350 7.91 1.83 -12.62
CA TYR A 350 8.32 1.26 -11.34
C TYR A 350 7.91 -0.22 -11.24
N SER A 351 8.90 -1.10 -11.06
CA SER A 351 8.72 -2.56 -11.07
C SER A 351 8.59 -3.13 -9.65
N ILE A 352 7.42 -2.95 -9.04
CA ILE A 352 7.06 -3.50 -7.71
C ILE A 352 5.77 -4.32 -7.78
N HIS A 353 5.53 -5.16 -6.77
CA HIS A 353 4.42 -6.10 -6.73
C HIS A 353 3.04 -5.43 -6.54
N ASP A 354 2.99 -4.35 -5.75
CA ASP A 354 1.77 -3.61 -5.37
C ASP A 354 1.55 -2.35 -6.23
N ILE A 355 2.04 -2.33 -7.48
CA ILE A 355 2.07 -1.11 -8.31
C ILE A 355 0.69 -0.47 -8.56
N ASP A 356 -0.40 -1.24 -8.44
CA ASP A 356 -1.77 -0.77 -8.70
C ASP A 356 -2.12 0.47 -7.86
N VAL A 357 -1.73 0.50 -6.58
CA VAL A 357 -2.05 1.61 -5.68
C VAL A 357 -1.34 2.90 -6.09
N TYR A 358 -0.19 2.85 -6.78
CA TYR A 358 0.52 4.06 -7.24
C TYR A 358 -0.26 4.86 -8.29
N PHE A 359 -1.23 4.24 -8.97
CA PHE A 359 -2.10 4.91 -9.92
C PHE A 359 -3.26 5.70 -9.27
N TYR A 360 -3.35 5.74 -7.94
CA TYR A 360 -4.48 6.35 -7.22
C TYR A 360 -4.74 7.82 -7.59
N LEU A 361 -3.71 8.61 -7.89
CA LEU A 361 -3.87 10.02 -8.24
C LEU A 361 -4.55 10.21 -9.60
N ALA A 362 -4.29 9.30 -10.55
CA ALA A 362 -4.98 9.29 -11.83
C ALA A 362 -6.45 8.88 -11.66
N ILE A 363 -6.72 7.85 -10.86
CA ILE A 363 -8.08 7.41 -10.51
C ILE A 363 -8.85 8.53 -9.78
N TYR A 364 -8.20 9.21 -8.83
CA TYR A 364 -8.73 10.37 -8.12
C TYR A 364 -9.19 11.47 -9.09
N ALA A 365 -8.34 11.83 -10.05
CA ALA A 365 -8.68 12.81 -11.08
C ALA A 365 -9.86 12.35 -11.94
N PHE A 366 -9.88 11.07 -12.34
CA PHE A 366 -11.00 10.50 -13.10
C PHE A 366 -12.31 10.53 -12.31
N LEU A 367 -12.32 10.27 -11.01
CA LEU A 367 -13.52 10.36 -10.18
C LEU A 367 -14.07 11.79 -10.12
N ILE A 368 -13.20 12.81 -10.01
CA ILE A 368 -13.64 14.21 -10.05
C ILE A 368 -14.20 14.57 -11.43
N ILE A 369 -13.51 14.19 -12.52
CA ILE A 369 -13.98 14.46 -13.88
C ILE A 369 -15.31 13.74 -14.14
N THR A 370 -15.49 12.54 -13.61
CA THR A 370 -16.76 11.79 -13.64
C THR A 370 -17.89 12.57 -12.96
N ALA A 371 -17.63 13.19 -11.80
CA ALA A 371 -18.60 14.07 -11.14
C ALA A 371 -19.00 15.26 -12.01
N VAL A 372 -18.02 15.88 -12.68
CA VAL A 372 -18.26 16.97 -13.64
C VAL A 372 -19.13 16.49 -14.81
N GLY A 373 -18.93 15.25 -15.26
CA GLY A 373 -19.76 14.59 -16.25
C GLY A 373 -21.22 14.44 -15.84
N PHE A 374 -21.47 13.97 -14.62
CA PHE A 374 -22.83 13.91 -14.07
C PHE A 374 -23.48 15.30 -14.04
N LEU A 375 -22.74 16.33 -13.61
CA LEU A 375 -23.25 17.70 -13.61
C LEU A 375 -23.59 18.15 -15.05
N TYR A 376 -22.74 17.85 -16.02
CA TYR A 376 -22.99 18.15 -17.43
C TYR A 376 -24.21 17.41 -18.02
N PHE A 377 -24.57 16.23 -17.51
CA PHE A 377 -25.80 15.56 -17.93
C PHE A 377 -27.06 16.28 -17.43
N THR A 378 -27.01 16.93 -16.27
CA THR A 378 -28.16 17.68 -15.75
C THR A 378 -28.54 18.89 -16.61
N GLU A 379 -27.60 19.41 -17.43
CA GLU A 379 -27.87 20.44 -18.43
C GLU A 379 -28.84 19.97 -19.54
N ARG A 380 -28.95 18.64 -19.75
CA ARG A 380 -29.89 18.04 -20.72
C ARG A 380 -31.21 17.65 -20.08
N SER A 381 -31.14 17.14 -18.85
CA SER A 381 -32.31 16.72 -18.07
C SER A 381 -31.94 16.65 -16.60
N ASP A 382 -32.64 17.42 -15.75
CA ASP A 382 -32.42 17.42 -14.30
C ASP A 382 -32.56 16.03 -13.67
N LYS A 383 -33.38 15.14 -14.25
CA LYS A 383 -33.55 13.75 -13.79
C LYS A 383 -32.25 12.94 -13.86
N LEU A 384 -31.30 13.30 -14.73
CA LEU A 384 -30.04 12.57 -14.87
C LEU A 384 -29.12 12.73 -13.66
N LYS A 385 -29.40 13.67 -12.74
CA LYS A 385 -28.67 13.78 -11.48
C LYS A 385 -28.76 12.52 -10.63
N TYR A 386 -29.84 11.75 -10.74
CA TYR A 386 -30.02 10.51 -9.97
C TYR A 386 -29.16 9.34 -10.49
N ALA A 387 -28.56 9.45 -11.69
CA ALA A 387 -27.66 8.43 -12.22
C ALA A 387 -26.41 8.23 -11.35
N VAL A 388 -25.99 9.26 -10.59
CA VAL A 388 -24.88 9.15 -9.65
C VAL A 388 -25.16 8.17 -8.51
N ILE A 389 -26.42 7.91 -8.17
CA ILE A 389 -26.82 6.93 -7.16
C ILE A 389 -26.47 5.53 -7.66
N ILE A 390 -26.81 5.25 -8.93
CA ILE A 390 -26.48 3.98 -9.61
C ILE A 390 -24.95 3.80 -9.62
N PHE A 391 -24.19 4.85 -9.92
CA PHE A 391 -22.73 4.81 -9.88
C PHE A 391 -22.18 4.39 -8.51
N ALA A 392 -22.70 4.96 -7.41
CA ALA A 392 -22.27 4.61 -6.06
C ALA A 392 -22.64 3.16 -5.69
N VAL A 393 -23.87 2.74 -5.99
CA VAL A 393 -24.36 1.38 -5.70
C VAL A 393 -23.60 0.33 -6.51
N LEU A 394 -23.30 0.60 -7.78
CA LEU A 394 -22.51 -0.32 -8.60
C LEU A 394 -21.06 -0.43 -8.12
N ASN A 395 -20.42 0.67 -7.68
CA ASN A 395 -19.08 0.58 -7.07
C ASN A 395 -19.10 -0.31 -5.83
N LEU A 396 -20.11 -0.15 -4.96
CA LEU A 396 -20.28 -1.00 -3.78
C LEU A 396 -20.41 -2.48 -4.17
N GLY A 397 -21.33 -2.79 -5.10
CA GLY A 397 -21.62 -4.19 -5.47
C GLY A 397 -20.51 -4.88 -6.26
N ILE A 398 -19.90 -4.21 -7.24
CA ILE A 398 -18.88 -4.80 -8.12
C ILE A 398 -17.57 -5.08 -7.35
N ASN A 399 -17.21 -4.19 -6.43
CA ASN A 399 -15.92 -4.26 -5.74
C ASN A 399 -16.01 -4.98 -4.38
N PHE A 400 -17.20 -5.33 -3.88
CA PHE A 400 -17.38 -5.92 -2.54
C PHE A 400 -16.53 -7.17 -2.32
N SER A 401 -16.66 -8.19 -3.17
CA SER A 401 -16.04 -9.50 -2.93
C SER A 401 -14.50 -9.48 -3.01
N GLU A 402 -13.92 -8.60 -3.82
CA GLU A 402 -12.45 -8.48 -3.94
C GLU A 402 -11.85 -7.74 -2.73
N ASN A 403 -12.62 -6.84 -2.11
CA ASN A 403 -12.19 -6.01 -0.99
C ASN A 403 -12.67 -6.51 0.38
N ASP A 404 -13.49 -7.56 0.40
CA ASP A 404 -13.90 -8.22 1.64
C ASP A 404 -12.75 -9.06 2.20
N LYS A 405 -12.14 -8.58 3.28
CA LYS A 405 -11.06 -9.26 4.00
C LYS A 405 -11.50 -9.77 5.39
N SER A 406 -12.81 -9.75 5.69
CA SER A 406 -13.36 -10.12 6.99
C SER A 406 -13.02 -11.54 7.44
N ASP A 407 -12.88 -12.47 6.49
CA ASP A 407 -12.48 -13.86 6.72
C ASP A 407 -11.05 -14.18 6.23
N ASN A 408 -10.21 -13.16 6.01
CA ASN A 408 -8.84 -13.38 5.56
C ASN A 408 -7.90 -13.72 6.73
N TYR A 409 -7.63 -15.01 6.90
CA TYR A 409 -6.66 -15.55 7.87
C TYR A 409 -5.45 -16.23 7.19
N LEU A 410 -5.31 -16.12 5.86
CA LEU A 410 -4.32 -16.89 5.10
C LEU A 410 -2.89 -16.69 5.61
N VAL A 411 -2.47 -15.42 5.74
CA VAL A 411 -1.12 -15.07 6.20
C VAL A 411 -0.89 -15.58 7.62
N TYR A 412 -1.83 -15.30 8.53
CA TYR A 412 -1.74 -15.75 9.92
C TYR A 412 -1.62 -17.28 10.04
N ASP A 413 -2.45 -18.03 9.30
CA ASP A 413 -2.45 -19.49 9.32
C ASP A 413 -1.20 -20.09 8.68
N PHE A 414 -0.69 -19.47 7.61
CA PHE A 414 0.57 -19.85 6.99
C PHE A 414 1.71 -19.64 7.97
N THR A 415 1.77 -18.46 8.61
CA THR A 415 2.77 -18.13 9.63
C THR A 415 2.74 -19.13 10.77
N ARG A 416 1.57 -19.47 11.30
CA ARG A 416 1.46 -20.49 12.36
C ARG A 416 1.89 -21.88 11.89
N THR A 417 1.56 -22.25 10.65
CA THR A 417 1.95 -23.56 10.08
C THR A 417 3.47 -23.67 9.91
N VAL A 418 4.16 -22.58 9.62
CA VAL A 418 5.63 -22.54 9.67
C VAL A 418 6.09 -22.66 11.13
N VAL A 419 5.67 -21.73 11.99
CA VAL A 419 6.20 -21.53 13.36
C VAL A 419 5.96 -22.70 14.30
N ASP A 420 4.73 -23.23 14.35
CA ASP A 420 4.35 -24.25 15.34
C ASP A 420 5.07 -25.60 15.10
N ASN A 421 5.63 -25.79 13.90
CA ASN A 421 6.42 -26.96 13.52
C ASN A 421 7.93 -26.80 13.76
N LEU A 422 8.40 -25.61 14.13
CA LEU A 422 9.80 -25.38 14.48
C LEU A 422 10.09 -25.87 15.90
N GLY A 423 11.27 -26.48 16.08
CA GLY A 423 11.80 -26.86 17.39
C GLY A 423 12.01 -25.65 18.32
N GLU A 424 12.24 -25.92 19.60
CA GLU A 424 12.55 -24.87 20.59
C GLU A 424 13.89 -24.19 20.27
N ASN A 425 13.98 -22.89 20.52
CA ASN A 425 15.19 -22.07 20.34
C ASN A 425 15.79 -22.17 18.92
N ALA A 426 14.95 -22.28 17.89
CA ALA A 426 15.38 -22.55 16.53
C ALA A 426 15.85 -21.30 15.77
N ILE A 427 16.75 -21.50 14.80
CA ILE A 427 17.07 -20.50 13.76
C ILE A 427 16.30 -20.85 12.50
N ILE A 428 15.68 -19.86 11.85
CA ILE A 428 15.10 -20.01 10.52
C ILE A 428 15.62 -18.93 9.57
N ILE A 429 16.03 -19.32 8.37
CA ILE A 429 16.52 -18.42 7.31
C ILE A 429 15.50 -18.39 6.17
N SER A 430 15.06 -17.19 5.79
CA SER A 430 14.01 -16.99 4.77
C SER A 430 14.21 -15.69 3.98
N ALA A 431 13.66 -15.63 2.76
CA ALA A 431 13.46 -14.43 1.95
C ALA A 431 11.96 -14.10 1.71
N GLN A 432 11.03 -14.88 2.26
CA GLN A 432 9.62 -14.70 1.95
C GLN A 432 9.00 -13.54 2.74
N TRP A 433 9.07 -12.33 2.19
CA TRP A 433 8.54 -11.12 2.82
C TRP A 433 7.02 -11.03 2.78
N ASP A 434 6.41 -11.30 1.62
CA ASP A 434 5.04 -10.88 1.29
C ASP A 434 3.94 -11.52 2.14
N TYR A 435 4.21 -12.65 2.80
CA TYR A 435 3.21 -13.34 3.62
C TYR A 435 3.81 -14.17 4.76
N TRP A 436 5.09 -13.96 5.10
CA TRP A 436 5.76 -14.74 6.15
C TRP A 436 6.62 -13.87 7.07
N ASN A 437 7.73 -13.30 6.58
CA ASN A 437 8.72 -12.61 7.42
C ASN A 437 8.12 -11.40 8.17
N SER A 438 7.45 -10.51 7.43
CA SER A 438 6.77 -9.31 7.98
C SER A 438 5.72 -9.70 9.04
N ALA A 439 4.89 -10.71 8.72
CA ALA A 439 3.85 -11.19 9.61
C ALA A 439 4.42 -11.86 10.88
N PHE A 440 5.47 -12.67 10.74
CA PHE A 440 6.10 -13.33 11.87
C PHE A 440 6.79 -12.33 12.79
N TRP A 441 7.50 -11.33 12.26
CA TRP A 441 8.09 -10.26 13.07
C TRP A 441 7.03 -9.51 13.90
N TYR A 442 5.86 -9.22 13.32
CA TYR A 442 4.74 -8.66 14.09
C TYR A 442 4.31 -9.58 15.23
N LEU A 443 3.94 -10.84 14.92
CA LEU A 443 3.47 -11.78 15.94
C LEU A 443 4.51 -12.00 17.04
N GLN A 444 5.78 -12.08 16.66
CA GLN A 444 6.87 -12.29 17.60
C GLN A 444 7.12 -11.06 18.47
N LYS A 445 7.36 -9.89 17.88
CA LYS A 445 7.81 -8.71 18.61
C LYS A 445 6.67 -8.00 19.33
N VAL A 446 5.47 -7.97 18.75
CA VAL A 446 4.31 -7.25 19.31
C VAL A 446 3.44 -8.17 20.15
N GLU A 447 3.11 -9.36 19.65
CA GLU A 447 2.20 -10.30 20.33
C GLU A 447 2.93 -11.36 21.18
N ASN A 448 4.27 -11.28 21.27
CA ASN A 448 5.11 -12.20 22.04
C ASN A 448 4.93 -13.68 21.67
N TYR A 449 4.67 -13.96 20.39
CA TYR A 449 4.46 -15.30 19.86
C TYR A 449 5.79 -15.94 19.42
N ARG A 450 6.20 -17.03 20.09
CA ARG A 450 7.48 -17.72 19.86
C ARG A 450 8.70 -16.78 19.83
N PRO A 451 8.94 -16.04 20.94
CA PRO A 451 10.10 -15.14 21.07
C PRO A 451 11.44 -15.89 21.07
N ASP A 452 11.42 -17.22 21.22
CA ASP A 452 12.59 -18.11 21.20
C ASP A 452 13.18 -18.34 19.80
N ILE A 453 12.43 -18.04 18.73
CA ILE A 453 12.89 -18.28 17.35
C ILE A 453 13.72 -17.10 16.84
N ILE A 454 14.84 -17.40 16.19
CA ILE A 454 15.65 -16.41 15.49
C ILE A 454 15.31 -16.47 13.99
N LEU A 455 14.63 -15.44 13.48
CA LEU A 455 14.40 -15.27 12.04
C LEU A 455 15.51 -14.41 11.42
N ILE A 456 16.25 -15.01 10.47
CA ILE A 456 17.23 -14.32 9.63
C ILE A 456 16.59 -14.07 8.25
N GLU A 457 16.27 -12.80 7.97
CA GLU A 457 15.78 -12.33 6.67
C GLU A 457 16.99 -12.15 5.73
N ARG A 458 17.14 -13.04 4.76
CA ARG A 458 18.36 -13.14 3.96
C ARG A 458 18.51 -12.00 2.94
N GLU A 459 17.42 -11.45 2.41
CA GLU A 459 17.50 -10.31 1.48
C GLU A 459 17.87 -9.02 2.21
N LEU A 460 17.44 -8.87 3.47
CA LEU A 460 17.84 -7.75 4.32
C LEU A 460 19.28 -7.84 4.77
N LEU A 461 19.89 -9.05 4.88
CA LEU A 461 21.33 -9.19 5.11
C LEU A 461 22.16 -8.47 4.04
N ARG A 462 21.61 -8.26 2.84
CA ARG A 462 22.21 -7.44 1.77
C ARG A 462 22.06 -5.93 1.97
N ARG A 463 21.75 -5.47 3.19
CA ARG A 463 21.65 -4.05 3.57
C ARG A 463 22.49 -3.80 4.81
N THR A 464 23.32 -2.76 4.80
CA THR A 464 24.32 -2.49 5.86
C THR A 464 23.73 -2.31 7.26
N TRP A 465 22.43 -2.00 7.35
CA TRP A 465 21.74 -1.79 8.61
C TRP A 465 21.24 -3.09 9.27
N TYR A 466 20.88 -4.12 8.50
CA TYR A 466 20.22 -5.30 9.07
C TYR A 466 21.16 -6.18 9.89
N PRO A 467 22.43 -6.41 9.51
CA PRO A 467 23.35 -7.13 10.39
C PRO A 467 23.54 -6.46 11.75
N LEU A 468 23.49 -5.12 11.82
CA LEU A 468 23.53 -4.37 13.08
C LEU A 468 22.26 -4.58 13.91
N GLN A 469 21.10 -4.64 13.24
CA GLN A 469 19.84 -4.99 13.88
C GLN A 469 19.85 -6.41 14.44
N LEU A 470 20.38 -7.37 13.67
CA LEU A 470 20.50 -8.76 14.07
C LEU A 470 21.46 -8.91 15.24
N GLU A 471 22.57 -8.17 15.26
CA GLU A 471 23.50 -8.10 16.39
C GLU A 471 22.83 -7.56 17.66
N ASN A 472 21.99 -6.53 17.53
CA ASN A 472 21.25 -5.98 18.67
C ASN A 472 20.21 -6.98 19.22
N TRP A 473 19.55 -7.76 18.37
CA TRP A 473 18.57 -8.76 18.82
C TRP A 473 19.21 -10.04 19.35
N HIS A 474 20.29 -10.49 18.69
CA HIS A 474 20.91 -11.82 18.88
C HIS A 474 22.44 -11.70 18.85
N PRO A 475 23.06 -11.05 19.84
CA PRO A 475 24.51 -10.82 19.87
C PRO A 475 25.32 -12.12 19.87
N GLU A 476 24.79 -13.19 20.48
CA GLU A 476 25.40 -14.52 20.51
C GLU A 476 25.54 -15.14 19.11
N LEU A 477 24.55 -14.93 18.24
CA LEU A 477 24.59 -15.41 16.85
C LEU A 477 25.71 -14.70 16.08
N ILE A 478 25.81 -13.38 16.25
CA ILE A 478 26.81 -12.57 15.57
C ILE A 478 28.22 -12.82 16.11
N LEU A 479 28.38 -13.02 17.41
CA LEU A 479 29.69 -13.27 18.03
C LEU A 479 30.39 -14.50 17.43
N LYS A 480 29.64 -15.58 17.16
CA LYS A 480 30.17 -16.80 16.51
C LYS A 480 30.65 -16.55 15.07
N CYS A 481 30.12 -15.53 14.39
CA CYS A 481 30.36 -15.25 12.97
C CYS A 481 30.95 -13.84 12.71
N ARG A 482 31.54 -13.20 13.74
CA ARG A 482 32.01 -11.82 13.68
C ARG A 482 33.00 -11.58 12.53
N ASN A 483 33.95 -12.49 12.35
CA ASN A 483 34.98 -12.36 11.31
C ASN A 483 34.38 -12.36 9.89
N GLN A 484 33.43 -13.25 9.63
CA GLN A 484 32.73 -13.35 8.34
C GLN A 484 31.88 -12.10 8.11
N LEU A 485 31.18 -11.65 9.15
CA LEU A 485 30.34 -10.46 9.06
C LEU A 485 31.18 -9.19 8.84
N ASP A 486 32.30 -9.02 9.52
CA ASP A 486 33.17 -7.85 9.35
C ASP A 486 33.77 -7.81 7.94
N SER A 487 34.18 -8.97 7.41
CA SER A 487 34.65 -9.08 6.02
C SER A 487 33.56 -8.73 5.01
N TYR A 488 32.34 -9.21 5.24
CA TYR A 488 31.19 -8.93 4.40
C TYR A 488 30.76 -7.46 4.45
N ASN A 489 30.68 -6.87 5.64
CA ASN A 489 30.26 -5.48 5.85
C ASN A 489 31.17 -4.47 5.17
N GLN A 490 32.49 -4.73 5.13
CA GLN A 490 33.43 -3.87 4.40
C GLN A 490 33.11 -3.80 2.89
N ASP A 491 32.59 -4.87 2.32
CA ASP A 491 32.21 -4.92 0.91
C ASP A 491 30.82 -4.36 0.68
N LEU A 492 29.91 -4.63 1.63
CA LEU A 492 28.54 -4.17 1.58
C LEU A 492 28.43 -2.64 1.69
N GLU A 493 29.20 -2.01 2.57
CA GLU A 493 29.26 -0.54 2.69
C GLU A 493 29.76 0.10 1.39
N LYS A 494 30.78 -0.49 0.78
CA LYS A 494 31.25 -0.03 -0.53
C LYS A 494 30.15 -0.21 -1.58
N PHE A 495 29.44 -1.34 -1.59
CA PHE A 495 28.37 -1.62 -2.55
C PHE A 495 27.27 -0.55 -2.49
N GLU A 496 26.79 -0.22 -1.29
CA GLU A 496 25.79 0.85 -1.11
C GLU A 496 26.31 2.25 -1.51
N SER A 497 27.63 2.46 -1.48
CA SER A 497 28.28 3.70 -1.94
C SER A 497 28.53 3.77 -3.46
N GLY A 498 28.21 2.71 -4.22
CA GLY A 498 28.32 2.66 -5.68
C GLY A 498 29.58 1.94 -6.20
N LEU A 499 29.82 0.70 -5.75
CA LEU A 499 30.93 -0.12 -6.25
C LEU A 499 30.80 -0.50 -7.73
N PRO A 500 31.93 -0.66 -8.45
CA PRO A 500 31.93 -1.25 -9.79
C PRO A 500 31.57 -2.75 -9.78
N PRO A 501 30.95 -3.27 -10.85
CA PRO A 501 30.52 -4.68 -10.95
C PRO A 501 31.60 -5.74 -10.73
N GLU A 502 32.87 -5.39 -10.96
CA GLU A 502 34.02 -6.29 -10.77
C GLU A 502 34.16 -6.82 -9.34
N SER A 503 33.58 -6.12 -8.35
CA SER A 503 33.58 -6.55 -6.95
C SER A 503 32.43 -7.50 -6.58
N TYR A 504 31.45 -7.72 -7.48
CA TYR A 504 30.24 -8.51 -7.20
C TYR A 504 30.51 -9.98 -6.83
N PRO A 505 31.46 -10.70 -7.46
CA PRO A 505 31.76 -12.07 -7.06
C PRO A 505 32.32 -12.17 -5.63
N ARG A 506 33.13 -11.20 -5.21
CA ARG A 506 33.74 -11.20 -3.86
C ARG A 506 32.69 -10.94 -2.78
N ILE A 507 31.81 -9.95 -2.97
CA ILE A 507 30.73 -9.68 -2.01
C ILE A 507 29.74 -10.85 -1.93
N GLN A 508 29.41 -11.48 -3.06
CA GLN A 508 28.56 -12.67 -3.09
C GLN A 508 29.20 -13.85 -2.33
N ASN A 509 30.49 -14.11 -2.54
CA ASN A 509 31.21 -15.14 -1.79
C ASN A 509 31.25 -14.85 -0.29
N ASN A 510 31.46 -13.60 0.11
CA ASN A 510 31.43 -13.21 1.53
C ASN A 510 30.03 -13.34 2.15
N TYR A 511 28.98 -13.03 1.39
CA TYR A 511 27.59 -13.26 1.78
C TYR A 511 27.29 -14.75 2.00
N GLU A 512 27.67 -15.61 1.06
CA GLU A 512 27.51 -17.07 1.18
C GLU A 512 28.29 -17.63 2.38
N ASN A 513 29.52 -17.16 2.61
CA ASN A 513 30.32 -17.54 3.77
C ASN A 513 29.69 -17.12 5.10
N LEU A 514 29.02 -15.97 5.15
CA LEU A 514 28.28 -15.52 6.34
C LEU A 514 27.09 -16.44 6.63
N LEU A 515 26.26 -16.73 5.62
CA LEU A 515 25.13 -17.66 5.77
C LEU A 515 25.61 -19.05 6.20
N LYS A 516 26.68 -19.55 5.57
CA LYS A 516 27.29 -20.82 5.94
C LYS A 516 27.78 -20.81 7.39
N CYS A 517 28.39 -19.71 7.85
CA CYS A 517 28.81 -19.58 9.24
C CYS A 517 27.63 -19.66 10.22
N PHE A 518 26.51 -18.98 9.93
CA PHE A 518 25.31 -19.04 10.77
C PHE A 518 24.79 -20.47 10.90
N ILE A 519 24.89 -21.27 9.83
CA ILE A 519 24.51 -22.68 9.83
C ILE A 519 25.52 -23.52 10.62
N GLU A 520 26.79 -23.53 10.20
CA GLU A 520 27.82 -24.42 10.73
C GLU A 520 28.10 -24.21 12.22
N SER A 521 28.08 -22.96 12.68
CA SER A 521 28.42 -22.61 14.07
C SER A 521 27.29 -22.91 15.08
N ASN A 522 26.10 -23.28 14.60
CA ASN A 522 24.92 -23.44 15.45
C ASN A 522 24.21 -24.79 15.29
N ILE A 523 24.35 -25.48 14.15
CA ILE A 523 23.54 -26.66 13.83
C ILE A 523 23.66 -27.84 14.82
N ASP A 524 24.75 -27.91 15.59
CA ASP A 524 24.95 -28.95 16.62
C ASP A 524 24.22 -28.65 17.94
N GLU A 525 23.89 -27.39 18.20
CA GLU A 525 23.29 -26.91 19.45
C GLU A 525 21.83 -26.49 19.25
N ILE A 526 21.55 -25.91 18.09
CA ILE A 526 20.31 -25.22 17.77
C ILE A 526 19.73 -25.82 16.48
N PRO A 527 18.45 -26.24 16.47
CA PRO A 527 17.76 -26.62 15.25
C PRO A 527 17.75 -25.49 14.21
N ILE A 528 18.21 -25.77 12.99
CA ILE A 528 18.23 -24.80 11.89
C ILE A 528 17.22 -25.19 10.82
N TYR A 529 16.45 -24.22 10.38
CA TYR A 529 15.44 -24.36 9.36
C TYR A 529 15.63 -23.35 8.24
N VAL A 530 15.10 -23.69 7.07
CA VAL A 530 14.99 -22.82 5.91
C VAL A 530 13.59 -22.88 5.34
N THR A 531 13.20 -21.90 4.55
CA THR A 531 11.93 -21.89 3.81
C THR A 531 12.12 -22.30 2.35
N PHE A 532 11.00 -22.62 1.68
CA PHE A 532 11.02 -23.11 0.29
C PHE A 532 11.67 -22.11 -0.68
N ASP A 533 11.43 -20.82 -0.51
CA ASP A 533 12.04 -19.75 -1.32
C ASP A 533 13.58 -19.75 -1.22
N TYR A 534 14.13 -20.04 -0.04
CA TYR A 534 15.59 -20.14 0.12
C TYR A 534 16.14 -21.41 -0.54
N MET A 535 15.43 -22.54 -0.45
CA MET A 535 15.85 -23.76 -1.15
C MET A 535 15.88 -23.60 -2.68
N ASN A 536 15.06 -22.70 -3.22
CA ASN A 536 14.92 -22.48 -4.66
C ASN A 536 15.61 -21.20 -5.17
N SER A 537 16.48 -20.58 -4.37
CA SER A 537 17.15 -19.32 -4.72
C SER A 537 18.39 -19.48 -5.61
N GLY A 538 18.52 -20.60 -6.33
CA GLY A 538 19.64 -20.86 -7.25
C GLY A 538 21.01 -20.86 -6.56
N ALA A 539 21.92 -20.00 -7.00
CA ALA A 539 23.28 -19.91 -6.45
C ALA A 539 23.30 -19.59 -4.96
N ASP A 540 22.34 -18.79 -4.48
CA ASP A 540 22.26 -18.42 -3.07
C ASP A 540 21.99 -19.64 -2.15
N ALA A 541 21.47 -20.75 -2.68
CA ALA A 541 21.24 -21.98 -1.92
C ALA A 541 22.53 -22.80 -1.71
N SER A 542 23.70 -22.34 -2.21
CA SER A 542 25.00 -22.99 -2.02
C SER A 542 25.33 -23.31 -0.55
N PRO A 543 24.98 -22.48 0.47
CA PRO A 543 25.27 -22.79 1.87
C PRO A 543 24.49 -24.00 2.42
N LEU A 544 23.46 -24.47 1.70
CA LEU A 544 22.65 -25.64 2.07
C LEU A 544 23.26 -26.95 1.57
N GLN A 545 24.29 -26.89 0.71
CA GLN A 545 24.93 -28.07 0.16
C GLN A 545 25.61 -28.90 1.26
N GLY A 546 25.37 -30.22 1.24
CA GLY A 546 25.93 -31.15 2.21
C GLY A 546 25.03 -31.43 3.43
N TYR A 547 23.90 -30.73 3.56
CA TYR A 547 22.89 -31.03 4.57
C TYR A 547 21.73 -31.85 4.00
N ASN A 548 21.19 -32.74 4.82
CA ASN A 548 19.91 -33.37 4.56
C ASN A 548 18.79 -32.41 4.93
N ILE A 549 17.78 -32.32 4.06
CA ILE A 549 16.66 -31.40 4.22
C ILE A 549 15.42 -32.21 4.59
N VAL A 550 14.88 -31.95 5.79
CA VAL A 550 13.74 -32.67 6.36
C VAL A 550 12.55 -31.72 6.49
N PRO A 551 11.41 -31.97 5.82
CA PRO A 551 10.23 -31.13 5.97
C PRO A 551 9.71 -31.09 7.42
N ALA A 552 9.42 -29.88 7.91
CA ALA A 552 8.84 -29.62 9.22
C ALA A 552 7.74 -28.56 9.07
N GLY A 553 6.52 -29.01 8.81
CA GLY A 553 5.42 -28.11 8.41
C GLY A 553 5.72 -27.41 7.09
N PHE A 554 5.65 -26.08 7.09
CA PHE A 554 5.98 -25.23 5.93
C PHE A 554 7.43 -24.72 5.93
N ALA A 555 8.28 -25.25 6.82
CA ALA A 555 9.72 -25.06 6.81
C ALA A 555 10.45 -26.39 6.58
N PHE A 556 11.78 -26.31 6.47
CA PHE A 556 12.64 -27.45 6.22
C PHE A 556 13.84 -27.43 7.16
N LYS A 557 13.96 -28.45 8.00
CA LYS A 557 15.07 -28.62 8.94
C LYS A 557 16.32 -29.10 8.21
N LEU A 558 17.47 -28.52 8.55
CA LEU A 558 18.78 -28.96 8.09
C LEU A 558 19.36 -30.00 9.07
N GLU A 559 19.86 -31.11 8.53
CA GLU A 559 20.43 -32.23 9.30
C GLU A 559 21.77 -32.67 8.72
N LYS A 560 22.79 -32.88 9.58
CA LYS A 560 24.11 -33.37 9.14
C LYS A 560 24.08 -34.82 8.64
N GLN A 561 23.18 -35.62 9.18
CA GLN A 561 23.06 -37.05 8.85
C GLN A 561 21.63 -37.39 8.45
N GLN A 562 21.49 -38.42 7.62
CA GLN A 562 20.19 -38.88 7.19
C GLN A 562 19.51 -39.61 8.35
N SER A 563 18.55 -38.94 8.99
CA SER A 563 17.74 -39.53 10.05
C SER A 563 16.36 -39.88 9.49
N PRO A 564 15.80 -41.07 9.75
CA PRO A 564 14.45 -41.45 9.33
C PRO A 564 13.42 -40.74 10.23
N ILE A 565 13.37 -39.41 10.14
CA ILE A 565 12.44 -38.59 10.90
C ILE A 565 11.06 -38.73 10.26
N LYS A 566 10.08 -39.20 11.03
CA LYS A 566 8.71 -39.26 10.54
C LYS A 566 8.15 -37.85 10.34
N VAL A 567 7.56 -37.60 9.18
CA VAL A 567 6.86 -36.33 8.89
C VAL A 567 5.65 -36.20 9.81
N SER A 568 5.56 -35.09 10.54
CA SER A 568 4.36 -34.75 11.32
C SER A 568 3.39 -33.91 10.49
N LEU A 569 2.10 -34.25 10.57
CA LEU A 569 1.01 -33.52 9.92
C LEU A 569 0.02 -32.91 10.94
N GLU A 570 0.37 -32.94 12.23
CA GLU A 570 -0.53 -32.59 13.34
C GLU A 570 -0.71 -31.09 13.53
N LYS A 571 0.36 -30.31 13.36
CA LYS A 571 0.38 -28.85 13.62
C LYS A 571 0.21 -28.03 12.34
N LEU A 572 -0.62 -28.50 11.41
CA LEU A 572 -0.89 -27.82 10.14
C LEU A 572 -2.18 -27.00 10.24
N HIS A 573 -2.09 -25.68 10.22
CA HIS A 573 -3.23 -24.77 10.26
C HIS A 573 -3.71 -24.45 8.84
N ILE A 574 -4.28 -25.45 8.15
CA ILE A 574 -4.55 -25.35 6.71
C ILE A 574 -6.03 -25.44 6.33
N ASP A 575 -6.94 -25.64 7.29
CA ASP A 575 -8.37 -25.85 6.98
C ASP A 575 -8.97 -24.66 6.23
N ARG A 576 -8.68 -23.43 6.69
CA ARG A 576 -9.10 -22.20 5.99
C ARG A 576 -8.44 -22.02 4.62
N MET A 577 -7.24 -22.57 4.40
CA MET A 577 -6.60 -22.56 3.07
C MET A 577 -7.26 -23.57 2.13
N ILE A 578 -7.71 -24.71 2.65
CA ILE A 578 -8.46 -25.71 1.90
C ILE A 578 -9.79 -25.11 1.43
N ASP A 579 -10.51 -24.44 2.33
CA ASP A 579 -11.82 -23.84 2.04
C ASP A 579 -11.72 -22.51 1.27
N TYR A 580 -10.52 -21.95 1.12
CA TYR A 580 -10.31 -20.67 0.42
C TYR A 580 -10.69 -20.77 -1.07
N PRO A 581 -11.37 -19.75 -1.65
CA PRO A 581 -11.71 -19.71 -3.07
C PRO A 581 -10.51 -19.96 -4.00
N LYS A 582 -10.65 -20.91 -4.92
CA LYS A 582 -9.56 -21.33 -5.83
C LYS A 582 -9.41 -20.44 -7.06
N ASP A 583 -10.42 -19.63 -7.34
CA ASP A 583 -10.48 -18.69 -8.45
C ASP A 583 -10.07 -17.26 -8.07
N THR A 584 -9.32 -17.10 -6.96
CA THR A 584 -8.81 -15.78 -6.56
C THR A 584 -8.00 -15.12 -7.68
N LYS A 585 -8.23 -13.81 -7.86
CA LYS A 585 -7.49 -12.95 -8.80
C LYS A 585 -6.25 -12.34 -8.18
N SER A 586 -6.09 -12.41 -6.86
CA SER A 586 -4.92 -11.86 -6.17
C SER A 586 -3.72 -12.78 -6.38
N HIS A 587 -2.64 -12.22 -6.91
CA HIS A 587 -1.40 -12.96 -7.12
C HIS A 587 -0.77 -13.41 -5.80
N LEU A 588 -0.95 -12.64 -4.72
CA LEU A 588 -0.45 -12.98 -3.38
C LEU A 588 -1.25 -14.12 -2.74
N GLU A 589 -2.59 -14.07 -2.85
CA GLU A 589 -3.45 -15.15 -2.35
C GLU A 589 -3.22 -16.45 -3.15
N LYS A 590 -3.01 -16.35 -4.47
CA LYS A 590 -2.60 -17.50 -5.27
C LYS A 590 -1.23 -18.03 -4.84
N GLY A 591 -0.25 -17.14 -4.67
CA GLY A 591 1.13 -17.48 -4.33
C GLY A 591 1.26 -18.21 -2.98
N ILE A 592 0.53 -17.76 -1.95
CA ILE A 592 0.54 -18.41 -0.63
C ILE A 592 -0.11 -19.81 -0.70
N LEU A 593 -1.21 -19.98 -1.44
CA LEU A 593 -1.88 -21.28 -1.63
C LEU A 593 -1.01 -22.26 -2.43
N GLU A 594 -0.35 -21.78 -3.48
CA GLU A 594 0.59 -22.57 -4.28
C GLU A 594 1.78 -23.01 -3.43
N THR A 595 2.37 -22.10 -2.66
CA THR A 595 3.50 -22.40 -1.77
C THR A 595 3.09 -23.39 -0.66
N ALA A 596 1.90 -23.24 -0.08
CA ALA A 596 1.36 -24.21 0.88
C ALA A 596 1.20 -25.62 0.25
N SER A 597 0.66 -25.69 -0.97
CA SER A 597 0.53 -26.94 -1.71
C SER A 597 1.90 -27.57 -2.03
N LEU A 598 2.88 -26.76 -2.43
CA LEU A 598 4.26 -27.21 -2.69
C LEU A 598 4.93 -27.76 -1.42
N ASN A 599 4.77 -27.09 -0.28
CA ASN A 599 5.30 -27.56 1.01
C ASN A 599 4.68 -28.91 1.40
N LEU A 600 3.35 -29.05 1.31
CA LEU A 600 2.67 -30.34 1.55
C LEU A 600 3.13 -31.43 0.58
N THR A 601 3.39 -31.07 -0.68
CA THR A 601 3.93 -31.99 -1.68
C THR A 601 5.33 -32.48 -1.31
N ASN A 602 6.18 -31.60 -0.80
CA ASN A 602 7.52 -31.96 -0.33
C ASN A 602 7.46 -32.86 0.91
N MET A 603 6.56 -32.56 1.85
CA MET A 603 6.26 -33.44 2.98
C MET A 603 5.85 -34.84 2.51
N GLY A 604 4.95 -34.92 1.51
CA GLY A 604 4.49 -36.19 0.94
C GLY A 604 5.61 -36.99 0.27
N ARG A 605 6.45 -36.33 -0.54
CA ARG A 605 7.61 -36.95 -1.20
C ARG A 605 8.61 -37.49 -0.18
N TYR A 606 8.91 -36.72 0.86
CA TYR A 606 9.83 -37.16 1.92
C TYR A 606 9.26 -38.36 2.69
N ALA A 607 7.98 -38.32 3.05
CA ALA A 607 7.31 -39.44 3.71
C ALA A 607 7.34 -40.72 2.83
N ALA A 608 7.09 -40.60 1.53
CA ALA A 608 7.18 -41.72 0.60
C ALA A 608 8.62 -42.28 0.51
N ALA A 609 9.62 -41.41 0.41
CA ALA A 609 11.03 -41.79 0.34
C ALA A 609 11.53 -42.47 1.63
N THR A 610 10.92 -42.17 2.78
CA THR A 610 11.24 -42.78 4.09
C THR A 610 10.34 -43.97 4.43
N GLY A 611 9.45 -44.39 3.53
CA GLY A 611 8.59 -45.57 3.68
C GLY A 611 7.27 -45.32 4.42
N ASP A 612 6.96 -44.09 4.84
CA ASP A 612 5.68 -43.72 5.45
C ASP A 612 4.62 -43.40 4.38
N LYS A 613 4.11 -44.46 3.75
CA LYS A 613 3.10 -44.35 2.68
C LYS A 613 1.81 -43.66 3.13
N GLN A 614 1.41 -43.84 4.38
CA GLN A 614 0.17 -43.26 4.89
C GLN A 614 0.29 -41.74 4.99
N SER A 615 1.34 -41.24 5.64
CA SER A 615 1.57 -39.79 5.72
C SER A 615 1.81 -39.18 4.35
N ALA A 616 2.50 -39.90 3.45
CA ALA A 616 2.70 -39.46 2.07
C ALA A 616 1.37 -39.20 1.35
N ARG A 617 0.47 -40.19 1.38
CA ARG A 617 -0.87 -40.08 0.79
C ARG A 617 -1.65 -38.91 1.37
N ILE A 618 -1.71 -38.79 2.70
CA ILE A 618 -2.46 -37.71 3.36
C ILE A 618 -1.91 -36.33 2.96
N ALA A 619 -0.59 -36.19 2.88
CA ALA A 619 0.04 -34.93 2.50
C ALA A 619 -0.29 -34.55 1.04
N PHE A 620 -0.24 -35.50 0.09
CA PHE A 620 -0.64 -35.24 -1.30
C PHE A 620 -2.12 -34.92 -1.44
N GLU A 621 -3.01 -35.62 -0.72
CA GLU A 621 -4.45 -35.31 -0.70
C GLU A 621 -4.70 -33.88 -0.17
N LYS A 622 -4.03 -33.47 0.91
CA LYS A 622 -4.11 -32.11 1.45
C LYS A 622 -3.57 -31.07 0.46
N ALA A 623 -2.45 -31.35 -0.22
CA ALA A 623 -1.86 -30.46 -1.22
C ALA A 623 -2.83 -30.17 -2.37
N LEU A 624 -3.53 -31.21 -2.86
CA LEU A 624 -4.51 -31.10 -3.95
C LEU A 624 -5.82 -30.45 -3.51
N LYS A 625 -6.20 -30.55 -2.23
CA LYS A 625 -7.33 -29.78 -1.68
C LYS A 625 -7.05 -28.27 -1.65
N ILE A 626 -5.80 -27.88 -1.36
CA ILE A 626 -5.40 -26.46 -1.38
C ILE A 626 -5.25 -25.95 -2.82
N TYR A 627 -4.53 -26.69 -3.67
CA TYR A 627 -4.24 -26.32 -5.05
C TYR A 627 -4.38 -27.54 -5.97
N PRO A 628 -5.56 -27.74 -6.60
CA PRO A 628 -5.88 -28.94 -7.38
C PRO A 628 -4.96 -29.18 -8.58
N ASP A 629 -4.44 -28.10 -9.18
CA ASP A 629 -3.66 -28.16 -10.41
C ASP A 629 -2.17 -28.49 -10.19
N ASN A 630 -1.77 -28.87 -8.96
CA ASN A 630 -0.38 -29.23 -8.67
C ASN A 630 -0.02 -30.60 -9.28
N PRO A 631 0.73 -30.65 -10.41
CA PRO A 631 0.97 -31.90 -11.13
C PRO A 631 1.83 -32.87 -10.32
N THR A 632 2.70 -32.32 -9.47
CA THR A 632 3.60 -33.09 -8.62
C THR A 632 2.83 -33.82 -7.54
N ALA A 633 1.85 -33.17 -6.92
CA ALA A 633 0.98 -33.79 -5.92
C ALA A 633 0.07 -34.85 -6.56
N VAL A 634 -0.44 -34.63 -7.78
CA VAL A 634 -1.21 -35.63 -8.52
C VAL A 634 -0.40 -36.90 -8.75
N GLN A 635 0.84 -36.74 -9.24
CA GLN A 635 1.71 -37.89 -9.49
C GLN A 635 2.08 -38.61 -8.19
N GLY A 636 2.47 -37.85 -7.16
CA GLY A 636 2.82 -38.43 -5.86
C GLY A 636 1.66 -39.20 -5.21
N LEU A 637 0.42 -38.72 -5.36
CA LEU A 637 -0.76 -39.42 -4.87
C LEU A 637 -0.97 -40.76 -5.59
N ARG A 638 -0.80 -40.78 -6.93
CA ARG A 638 -0.91 -42.01 -7.73
C ARG A 638 0.15 -43.03 -7.32
N ASP A 639 1.38 -42.59 -7.10
CA ASP A 639 2.49 -43.48 -6.71
C ASP A 639 2.36 -43.99 -5.25
N SER A 640 1.51 -43.36 -4.44
CA SER A 640 1.25 -43.73 -3.04
C SER A 640 0.06 -44.68 -2.85
N GLN A 641 -0.75 -44.91 -3.89
CA GLN A 641 -1.85 -45.89 -3.92
C GLN A 641 -1.31 -47.28 -4.23
#